data_AF-A0A0F9GXZ1-F1
#
_entry.id   AF-A0A0F9GXZ1-F1
#
_cell.length_a   1.000
_cell.length_b   1.000
_cell.length_c   1.000
_cell.angle_alpha   90.00
_cell.angle_beta   90.00
_cell.angle_gamma   90.00
#
_symmetry.space_group_name_H-M   'P 1'
#
loop_
_entity.id
_entity.type
_entity.pdbx_description
1 polymer ?
#
loop_
_entity_poly.entity_id
_entity_poly.type
_entity_poly.pdbx_seq_one_letter_code
_entity_poly.pdbx_strand_id
1 'polypeptide(L)'
;MEAIRPEDIKRLSSLEDAGVRGGIHSQHTWLVALHDGSLWIAKKTGTEERDEIFVYLLAQKMFRGVVPETVPGYIPKIGWVSMQRKVSGVPAGRVDGLHGYMHGNEEMQADLVSMIVMDYLVGNPDRHSNNWFLMHNDRLAAIDNGWAGEENTLPLSAVFQPADLAGLVRDEALWPKMLKMMLELINDLTGRGDEARALAEEIDINQKDAVDMVRLWEPKLQRLARFVQTEASKLQKEKVYITRDEQPPLGVRMEEGPRGGHYYESEGIPIATDKPRGWGKDEDPAAIAEWARQHGGAPDTDALDFNSFQGDLDELFKWVEEATINTDEEAKEFFEQAWTTEVTTAEITRFSSDEDTIEVTVKLTDPETGKSVGNMMRTLNKNGEVHHDMFTIKSSAQGQGLALAVNRQAEEAYRDMGFYGISLSADINIGKYAWAQQGYNFADEYEKSTAWERLIEFQWENGGYDKWAGEAQDRVEDAHTEEWNGADTDEERQWADDRREEGLTEIRDYTNAPPDAFVEERQQEQYEQGYDAWDLASLDDGEKYGEYPLGKAFMLSDYMDEWKAYKDLTPDSTHSRVGDVYWDKKKHKIAGKKKKVVEYAHMQGEALRQEQRKKEWVAETIEPVQQRVREMMERTSEEATEKAWELRKTLENVYGKLTPAQQKVHNKANKIIQESNERTHAAWERYEDWARKKTAAAGFGPEGALPREEPQQVAAMRKAEEGGRIP
;
A
#
# COMPACT_ATOMS: atom_id res chain seq x y z
N MET A 1 -38.05 20.79 3.20
CA MET A 1 -37.12 21.72 3.91
C MET A 1 -37.42 23.14 3.45
N GLU A 2 -37.38 24.16 4.31
CA GLU A 2 -37.55 25.56 3.85
C GLU A 2 -36.19 26.15 3.47
N ALA A 3 -36.11 26.77 2.30
CA ALA A 3 -34.89 27.40 1.80
C ALA A 3 -34.70 28.78 2.42
N ILE A 4 -33.46 29.14 2.75
CA ILE A 4 -33.12 30.49 3.21
C ILE A 4 -33.22 31.47 2.04
N ARG A 5 -33.99 32.54 2.25
CA ARG A 5 -34.34 33.51 1.20
C ARG A 5 -33.49 34.77 1.33
N PRO A 6 -33.36 35.58 0.25
CA PRO A 6 -32.65 36.87 0.31
C PRO A 6 -33.10 37.79 1.45
N GLU A 7 -34.40 37.81 1.76
CA GLU A 7 -34.99 38.63 2.81
C GLU A 7 -34.62 38.18 4.25
N ASP A 8 -34.17 36.94 4.44
CA ASP A 8 -33.74 36.43 5.73
C ASP A 8 -32.29 36.87 6.07
N ILE A 9 -31.51 37.25 5.05
CA ILE A 9 -30.08 37.54 5.16
C ILE A 9 -29.86 38.98 5.64
N LYS A 10 -29.42 39.10 6.90
CA LYS A 10 -29.06 40.38 7.53
C LYS A 10 -27.66 40.87 7.16
N ARG A 11 -26.71 39.94 7.03
CA ARG A 11 -25.32 40.24 6.65
C ARG A 11 -24.68 39.05 5.94
N LEU A 12 -23.93 39.36 4.88
CA LEU A 12 -23.02 38.45 4.18
C LEU A 12 -21.58 38.97 4.39
N SER A 13 -20.62 38.08 4.57
CA SER A 13 -19.19 38.41 4.69
C SER A 13 -18.34 37.26 4.14
N SER A 14 -17.17 37.54 3.56
CA SER A 14 -16.20 36.47 3.31
C SER A 14 -15.76 35.84 4.64
N LEU A 15 -15.21 34.63 4.61
CA LEU A 15 -14.61 34.03 5.81
C LEU A 15 -13.48 34.90 6.38
N GLU A 16 -12.67 35.52 5.53
CA GLU A 16 -11.59 36.42 5.92
C GLU A 16 -12.10 37.69 6.61
N ASP A 17 -13.10 38.38 6.04
CA ASP A 17 -13.76 39.55 6.64
C ASP A 17 -14.40 39.23 8.00
N ALA A 18 -14.86 37.99 8.16
CA ALA A 18 -15.42 37.47 9.41
C ALA A 18 -14.34 37.09 10.45
N GLY A 19 -13.06 37.16 10.10
CA GLY A 19 -11.94 36.76 10.96
C GLY A 19 -11.74 35.25 11.08
N VAL A 20 -12.38 34.45 10.22
CA VAL A 20 -12.22 33.00 10.15
C VAL A 20 -10.98 32.68 9.31
N ARG A 21 -9.98 32.06 9.94
CA ARG A 21 -8.67 31.78 9.32
C ARG A 21 -8.39 30.28 9.22
N GLY A 22 -8.00 29.85 8.01
CA GLY A 22 -7.44 28.54 7.69
C GLY A 22 -8.44 27.49 7.20
N GLY A 23 -7.93 26.50 6.47
CA GLY A 23 -8.60 25.23 6.12
C GLY A 23 -9.59 25.28 4.96
N ILE A 24 -10.49 26.26 4.93
CA ILE A 24 -11.63 26.26 3.99
C ILE A 24 -11.27 27.03 2.71
N HIS A 25 -11.63 26.48 1.54
CA HIS A 25 -11.55 27.16 0.24
C HIS A 25 -12.36 28.48 0.27
N SER A 26 -11.64 29.58 0.52
CA SER A 26 -12.23 30.84 0.99
C SER A 26 -12.95 31.65 -0.10
N GLN A 27 -12.60 31.43 -1.38
CA GLN A 27 -13.12 32.20 -2.51
C GLN A 27 -14.60 31.91 -2.80
N HIS A 28 -15.10 30.76 -2.34
CA HIS A 28 -16.45 30.25 -2.61
C HIS A 28 -17.23 29.91 -1.35
N THR A 29 -16.76 30.42 -0.20
CA THR A 29 -17.40 30.22 1.11
C THR A 29 -17.62 31.55 1.83
N TRP A 30 -18.82 31.75 2.38
CA TRP A 30 -19.22 32.98 3.07
C TRP A 30 -19.81 32.70 4.45
N LEU A 31 -19.58 33.61 5.39
CA LEU A 31 -20.34 33.66 6.64
C LEU A 31 -21.60 34.50 6.41
N VAL A 32 -22.75 33.88 6.66
CA VAL A 32 -24.07 34.52 6.57
C VAL A 32 -24.65 34.66 7.97
N ALA A 33 -25.13 35.85 8.31
CA ALA A 33 -25.91 36.10 9.51
C ALA A 33 -27.35 36.44 9.10
N LEU A 34 -28.32 35.73 9.66
CA LEU A 34 -29.73 35.97 9.38
C LEU A 34 -30.34 37.02 10.32
N HIS A 35 -31.56 37.46 10.02
CA HIS A 35 -32.29 38.43 10.82
C HIS A 35 -32.67 37.95 12.23
N ASP A 36 -32.81 36.64 12.43
CA ASP A 36 -33.04 36.00 13.74
C ASP A 36 -31.78 35.95 14.63
N GLY A 37 -30.60 36.25 14.08
CA GLY A 37 -29.30 36.20 14.75
C GLY A 37 -28.55 34.87 14.61
N SER A 38 -29.09 33.88 13.88
CA SER A 38 -28.37 32.65 13.54
C SER A 38 -27.22 32.93 12.55
N LEU A 39 -26.22 32.04 12.60
CA LEU A 39 -25.02 32.10 11.75
C LEU A 39 -24.92 30.83 10.91
N TRP A 40 -24.56 31.00 9.64
CA TRP A 40 -24.52 29.95 8.63
C TRP A 40 -23.26 30.10 7.78
N ILE A 41 -22.72 28.98 7.32
CA ILE A 41 -21.68 28.90 6.29
C ILE A 41 -22.39 28.62 4.97
N ALA A 42 -22.25 29.51 4.00
CA ALA A 42 -22.77 29.33 2.65
C ALA A 42 -21.64 28.93 1.71
N LYS A 43 -21.82 27.88 0.90
CA LYS A 43 -20.87 27.43 -0.13
C LYS A 43 -21.46 27.54 -1.53
N LYS A 44 -20.62 27.84 -2.52
CA LYS A 44 -21.00 27.79 -3.94
C LYS A 44 -19.91 27.19 -4.82
N THR A 45 -20.07 25.94 -5.20
CA THR A 45 -19.05 25.14 -5.88
C THR A 45 -19.59 24.40 -7.11
N GLY A 46 -20.91 24.42 -7.36
CA GLY A 46 -21.56 24.03 -8.61
C GLY A 46 -22.34 22.71 -8.53
N THR A 47 -21.71 21.68 -7.97
CA THR A 47 -22.31 20.36 -7.67
C THR A 47 -22.46 20.14 -6.17
N GLU A 48 -21.37 20.35 -5.42
CA GLU A 48 -21.24 20.06 -3.97
C GLU A 48 -22.35 20.66 -3.10
N GLU A 49 -23.04 21.73 -3.53
CA GLU A 49 -24.16 22.30 -2.77
C GLU A 49 -25.31 21.29 -2.62
N ARG A 50 -25.50 20.42 -3.61
CA ARG A 50 -26.49 19.34 -3.57
C ARG A 50 -26.04 18.26 -2.59
N ASP A 51 -24.75 17.94 -2.60
CA ASP A 51 -24.17 16.84 -1.84
C ASP A 51 -24.10 17.17 -0.35
N GLU A 52 -23.75 18.41 0.02
CA GLU A 52 -23.88 18.91 1.40
C GLU A 52 -25.33 18.84 1.93
N ILE A 53 -26.34 19.11 1.09
CA ILE A 53 -27.76 19.01 1.47
C ILE A 53 -28.21 17.54 1.57
N PHE A 54 -27.76 16.69 0.65
CA PHE A 54 -28.04 15.26 0.64
C PHE A 54 -27.48 14.57 1.86
N VAL A 55 -26.18 14.74 2.12
CA VAL A 55 -25.48 14.10 3.24
C VAL A 55 -26.06 14.57 4.57
N TYR A 56 -26.48 15.84 4.69
CA TYR A 56 -27.27 16.29 5.83
C TYR A 56 -28.59 15.53 5.99
N LEU A 57 -29.42 15.47 4.95
CA LEU A 57 -30.73 14.78 5.01
C LEU A 57 -30.58 13.28 5.30
N LEU A 58 -29.55 12.65 4.71
CA LEU A 58 -29.19 11.26 4.93
C LEU A 58 -28.78 11.07 6.40
N ALA A 59 -27.93 11.95 6.93
CA ALA A 59 -27.51 11.90 8.33
C ALA A 59 -28.67 12.08 9.32
N GLN A 60 -29.66 12.93 9.02
CA GLN A 60 -30.87 13.06 9.83
C GLN A 60 -31.76 11.80 9.80
N LYS A 61 -31.83 11.08 8.67
CA LYS A 61 -32.64 9.85 8.52
C LYS A 61 -31.92 8.57 9.00
N MET A 62 -30.59 8.53 9.00
CA MET A 62 -29.80 7.29 9.10
C MET A 62 -28.57 7.37 10.03
N PHE A 63 -27.93 8.54 10.20
CA PHE A 63 -26.63 8.66 10.90
C PHE A 63 -26.67 9.63 12.09
N ARG A 64 -27.61 9.40 13.03
CA ARG A 64 -27.75 10.12 14.32
C ARG A 64 -27.83 11.66 14.25
N GLY A 65 -28.01 12.23 13.06
CA GLY A 65 -27.94 13.66 12.82
C GLY A 65 -26.53 14.27 13.01
N VAL A 66 -25.45 13.52 12.74
CA VAL A 66 -24.06 14.01 12.92
C VAL A 66 -23.66 15.17 12.00
N VAL A 67 -24.42 15.42 10.93
CA VAL A 67 -24.21 16.59 10.05
C VAL A 67 -25.09 17.74 10.53
N PRO A 68 -24.55 18.97 10.72
CA PRO A 68 -25.33 20.14 11.10
C PRO A 68 -26.40 20.51 10.09
N GLU A 69 -27.44 21.21 10.56
CA GLU A 69 -28.55 21.72 9.75
C GLU A 69 -28.07 22.36 8.44
N THR A 70 -28.26 21.69 7.30
CA THR A 70 -27.85 22.18 5.97
C THR A 70 -29.08 22.35 5.10
N VAL A 71 -29.27 23.55 4.55
CA VAL A 71 -30.45 23.91 3.75
C VAL A 71 -30.05 24.60 2.45
N PRO A 72 -30.85 24.50 1.37
CA PRO A 72 -30.63 25.34 0.20
C PRO A 72 -30.86 26.80 0.54
N GLY A 73 -30.06 27.69 -0.02
CA GLY A 73 -30.24 29.14 0.09
C GLY A 73 -30.05 29.82 -1.25
N TYR A 74 -30.65 31.01 -1.40
CA TYR A 74 -30.41 31.87 -2.56
C TYR A 74 -29.85 33.23 -2.12
N ILE A 75 -28.60 33.50 -2.49
CA ILE A 75 -27.90 34.74 -2.15
C ILE A 75 -27.80 35.62 -3.41
N PRO A 76 -28.34 36.86 -3.40
CA PRO A 76 -28.28 37.75 -4.55
C PRO A 76 -26.85 37.95 -5.06
N LYS A 77 -26.68 37.90 -6.40
CA LYS A 77 -25.39 37.95 -7.14
C LYS A 77 -24.50 36.71 -7.03
N ILE A 78 -24.65 35.88 -5.99
CA ILE A 78 -23.92 34.61 -5.86
C ILE A 78 -24.69 33.50 -6.58
N GLY A 79 -25.99 33.36 -6.28
CA GLY A 79 -26.88 32.34 -6.84
C GLY A 79 -27.44 31.41 -5.76
N TRP A 80 -27.77 30.19 -6.16
CA TRP A 80 -28.04 29.10 -5.22
C TRP A 80 -26.76 28.69 -4.50
N VAL A 81 -26.90 28.29 -3.24
CA VAL A 81 -25.83 27.86 -2.33
C VAL A 81 -26.35 26.75 -1.41
N SER A 82 -25.47 25.90 -0.89
CA SER A 82 -25.76 25.18 0.36
C SER A 82 -25.50 26.13 1.53
N MET A 83 -26.35 26.08 2.55
CA MET A 83 -26.22 26.87 3.77
C MET A 83 -26.24 25.93 4.97
N GLN A 84 -25.08 25.72 5.59
CA GLN A 84 -24.90 24.88 6.77
C GLN A 84 -24.86 25.74 8.03
N ARG A 85 -25.66 25.40 9.06
CA ARG A 85 -25.68 26.12 10.33
C ARG A 85 -24.29 26.07 10.97
N LYS A 86 -23.75 27.24 11.30
CA LYS A 86 -22.43 27.36 11.91
C LYS A 86 -22.44 26.68 13.30
N VAL A 87 -21.62 25.64 13.43
CA VAL A 87 -21.38 24.95 14.71
C VAL A 87 -20.46 25.74 15.66
N SER A 88 -20.49 25.36 16.94
CA SER A 88 -19.62 25.87 18.00
C SER A 88 -18.98 24.68 18.71
N GLY A 89 -17.69 24.49 18.47
CA GLY A 89 -16.89 23.36 18.93
C GLY A 89 -15.42 23.57 18.58
N VAL A 90 -14.60 22.55 18.80
CA VAL A 90 -13.17 22.55 18.45
C VAL A 90 -12.95 21.57 17.28
N PRO A 91 -12.24 21.95 16.19
CA PRO A 91 -11.88 20.99 15.14
C PRO A 91 -11.03 19.86 15.73
N ALA A 92 -11.26 18.61 15.34
CA ALA A 92 -10.58 17.45 15.93
C ALA A 92 -9.05 17.54 15.88
N GLY A 93 -8.49 18.06 14.78
CA GLY A 93 -7.05 18.30 14.59
C GLY A 93 -6.45 19.41 15.47
N ARG A 94 -7.25 20.04 16.33
CA ARG A 94 -6.80 21.01 17.36
C ARG A 94 -7.05 20.50 18.79
N VAL A 95 -7.45 19.24 18.96
CA VAL A 95 -7.73 18.63 20.27
C VAL A 95 -6.56 17.75 20.69
N ASP A 96 -5.68 18.29 21.52
CA ASP A 96 -4.65 17.50 22.20
C ASP A 96 -5.31 16.39 23.03
N GLY A 97 -4.90 15.13 22.81
CA GLY A 97 -5.43 13.99 23.54
C GLY A 97 -6.87 13.62 23.18
N LEU A 98 -7.26 13.75 21.90
CA LEU A 98 -8.57 13.37 21.34
C LEU A 98 -9.09 12.00 21.84
N HIS A 99 -8.20 11.00 21.95
CA HIS A 99 -8.49 9.69 22.55
C HIS A 99 -9.17 9.77 23.93
N GLY A 100 -8.70 10.67 24.81
CA GLY A 100 -9.24 10.85 26.15
C GLY A 100 -10.66 11.44 26.19
N TYR A 101 -11.09 12.15 25.14
CA TYR A 101 -12.48 12.62 25.00
C TYR A 101 -13.43 11.49 24.56
N MET A 102 -12.92 10.57 23.74
CA MET A 102 -13.67 9.40 23.27
C MET A 102 -13.78 8.33 24.36
N HIS A 103 -12.76 8.20 25.23
CA HIS A 103 -12.71 7.14 26.24
C HIS A 103 -13.81 7.32 27.31
N GLY A 104 -14.80 6.42 27.30
CA GLY A 104 -15.95 6.46 28.22
C GLY A 104 -17.12 7.34 27.76
N ASN A 105 -17.02 7.99 26.60
CA ASN A 105 -18.09 8.79 26.03
C ASN A 105 -18.80 8.02 24.90
N GLU A 106 -19.86 7.29 25.24
CA GLU A 106 -20.57 6.43 24.28
C GLU A 106 -21.28 7.22 23.16
N GLU A 107 -21.73 8.44 23.44
CA GLU A 107 -22.40 9.30 22.46
C GLU A 107 -21.42 9.80 21.38
N MET A 108 -20.23 10.26 21.79
CA MET A 108 -19.18 10.63 20.82
C MET A 108 -18.67 9.41 20.02
N GLN A 109 -18.55 8.24 20.65
CA GLN A 109 -18.18 7.01 19.94
C GLN A 109 -19.23 6.61 18.90
N ALA A 110 -20.52 6.70 19.25
CA ALA A 110 -21.63 6.38 18.34
C ALA A 110 -21.77 7.39 17.20
N ASP A 111 -21.49 8.68 17.44
CA ASP A 111 -21.40 9.69 16.40
C ASP A 111 -20.20 9.44 15.46
N LEU A 112 -19.03 9.07 16.00
CA LEU A 112 -17.84 8.75 15.21
C LEU A 112 -18.09 7.54 14.30
N VAL A 113 -18.70 6.48 14.84
CA VAL A 113 -19.17 5.33 14.07
C VAL A 113 -20.14 5.77 12.97
N SER A 114 -21.11 6.63 13.29
CA SER A 114 -22.09 7.11 12.33
C SER A 114 -21.44 7.92 11.20
N MET A 115 -20.46 8.76 11.51
CA MET A 115 -19.69 9.54 10.52
C MET A 115 -18.86 8.62 9.61
N ILE A 116 -18.11 7.67 10.17
CA ILE A 116 -17.29 6.71 9.40
C ILE A 116 -18.14 5.87 8.44
N VAL A 117 -19.24 5.29 8.92
CA VAL A 117 -20.14 4.48 8.08
C VAL A 117 -20.81 5.35 7.01
N MET A 118 -21.21 6.58 7.34
CA MET A 118 -21.76 7.55 6.38
C MET A 118 -20.76 7.87 5.28
N ASP A 119 -19.55 8.33 5.62
CA ASP A 119 -18.51 8.75 4.67
C ASP A 119 -18.15 7.64 3.68
N TYR A 120 -18.02 6.39 4.18
CA TYR A 120 -17.77 5.22 3.33
C TYR A 120 -18.87 4.98 2.29
N LEU A 121 -20.13 5.00 2.75
CA LEU A 121 -21.28 4.74 1.90
C LEU A 121 -21.46 5.83 0.85
N VAL A 122 -21.36 7.10 1.27
CA VAL A 122 -21.48 8.23 0.34
C VAL A 122 -20.24 8.45 -0.52
N GLY A 123 -19.09 7.85 -0.21
CA GLY A 123 -17.89 8.05 -1.04
C GLY A 123 -17.25 9.43 -0.85
N ASN A 124 -17.16 9.90 0.39
CA ASN A 124 -16.51 11.17 0.76
C ASN A 124 -15.03 10.95 1.15
N PRO A 125 -14.04 11.33 0.32
CA PRO A 125 -12.61 11.18 0.63
C PRO A 125 -12.08 12.25 1.59
N ASP A 126 -12.71 13.42 1.66
CA ASP A 126 -12.14 14.60 2.33
C ASP A 126 -12.38 14.65 3.86
N ARG A 127 -12.52 13.49 4.52
CA ARG A 127 -12.75 13.42 5.98
C ARG A 127 -11.45 13.56 6.80
N HIS A 128 -10.76 14.67 6.63
CA HIS A 128 -9.58 14.99 7.45
C HIS A 128 -9.92 15.68 8.79
N SER A 129 -8.91 15.83 9.65
CA SER A 129 -9.03 16.30 11.04
C SER A 129 -9.61 17.69 11.28
N ASN A 130 -9.77 18.52 10.23
CA ASN A 130 -10.38 19.85 10.33
C ASN A 130 -11.84 19.88 9.86
N ASN A 131 -12.31 18.81 9.18
CA ASN A 131 -13.65 18.70 8.62
C ASN A 131 -14.64 18.02 9.58
N TRP A 132 -14.28 17.91 10.86
CA TRP A 132 -15.20 17.53 11.92
C TRP A 132 -14.83 18.14 13.27
N PHE A 133 -15.86 18.38 14.09
CA PHE A 133 -15.78 19.18 15.31
C PHE A 133 -16.28 18.41 16.54
N LEU A 134 -15.59 18.59 17.66
CA LEU A 134 -16.08 18.20 18.97
C LEU A 134 -16.94 19.34 19.52
N MET A 135 -18.21 19.05 19.75
CA MET A 135 -19.22 20.02 20.19
C MET A 135 -19.26 20.12 21.72
N HIS A 136 -19.66 21.27 22.25
CA HIS A 136 -19.76 21.50 23.71
C HIS A 136 -20.83 20.67 24.44
N ASN A 137 -21.59 19.85 23.73
CA ASN A 137 -22.64 18.97 24.24
C ASN A 137 -22.29 17.48 24.10
N ASP A 138 -20.99 17.14 24.05
CA ASP A 138 -20.49 15.76 23.99
C ASP A 138 -21.00 14.99 22.76
N ARG A 139 -21.09 15.69 21.62
CA ARG A 139 -21.47 15.18 20.30
C ARG A 139 -20.42 15.58 19.25
N LEU A 140 -20.42 14.93 18.10
CA LEU A 140 -19.62 15.34 16.96
C LEU A 140 -20.46 16.10 15.92
N ALA A 141 -19.78 16.92 15.12
CA ALA A 141 -20.35 17.54 13.94
C ALA A 141 -19.45 17.31 12.73
N ALA A 142 -19.96 16.57 11.74
CA ALA A 142 -19.34 16.38 10.43
C ALA A 142 -19.69 17.57 9.52
N ILE A 143 -18.67 18.29 9.04
CA ILE A 143 -18.83 19.42 8.11
C ILE A 143 -18.07 19.11 6.81
N ASP A 144 -18.19 19.93 5.78
CA ASP A 144 -17.47 19.70 4.53
C ASP A 144 -17.78 18.33 3.90
N ASN A 145 -19.05 18.16 3.51
CA ASN A 145 -19.55 16.94 2.89
C ASN A 145 -19.75 17.11 1.37
N GLY A 146 -19.10 18.14 0.79
CA GLY A 146 -19.23 18.49 -0.63
C GLY A 146 -18.66 17.46 -1.59
N TRP A 147 -17.66 16.70 -1.13
CA TRP A 147 -16.97 15.65 -1.89
C TRP A 147 -17.66 14.28 -1.82
N ALA A 148 -18.90 14.21 -1.32
CA ALA A 148 -19.66 12.96 -1.28
C ALA A 148 -20.10 12.56 -2.69
N GLY A 149 -19.64 11.38 -3.13
CA GLY A 149 -19.92 10.81 -4.45
C GLY A 149 -18.72 10.86 -5.40
N GLU A 150 -17.66 11.58 -5.05
CA GLU A 150 -16.42 11.66 -5.82
C GLU A 150 -15.71 10.29 -5.89
N GLU A 151 -15.65 9.56 -4.76
CA GLU A 151 -15.05 8.21 -4.73
C GLU A 151 -16.10 7.09 -4.66
N ASN A 152 -16.29 6.40 -5.79
CA ASN A 152 -17.11 5.18 -5.87
C ASN A 152 -16.57 4.05 -4.97
N THR A 153 -15.26 4.01 -4.72
CA THR A 153 -14.57 2.95 -3.96
C THR A 153 -13.53 3.50 -2.98
N LEU A 154 -13.97 4.21 -1.94
CA LEU A 154 -13.11 4.59 -0.82
C LEU A 154 -12.33 3.38 -0.25
N PRO A 155 -11.00 3.46 -0.09
CA PRO A 155 -10.24 2.48 0.68
C PRO A 155 -10.58 2.61 2.17
N LEU A 156 -10.77 1.48 2.85
CA LEU A 156 -11.20 1.47 4.26
C LEU A 156 -10.24 2.24 5.18
N SER A 157 -8.94 2.20 4.88
CA SER A 157 -7.89 2.97 5.58
C SER A 157 -8.19 4.48 5.63
N ALA A 158 -8.66 5.08 4.52
CA ALA A 158 -9.04 6.48 4.48
C ALA A 158 -10.24 6.77 5.40
N VAL A 159 -11.28 5.93 5.33
CA VAL A 159 -12.49 6.08 6.18
C VAL A 159 -12.18 5.95 7.67
N PHE A 160 -11.20 5.12 8.05
CA PHE A 160 -10.80 4.94 9.46
C PHE A 160 -9.81 6.01 9.96
N GLN A 161 -9.36 6.96 9.13
CA GLN A 161 -8.47 8.05 9.57
C GLN A 161 -9.01 8.82 10.80
N PRO A 162 -10.32 9.15 10.92
CA PRO A 162 -10.87 9.77 12.13
C PRO A 162 -10.77 8.91 13.39
N ALA A 163 -10.83 7.57 13.25
CA ALA A 163 -10.68 6.63 14.36
C ALA A 163 -9.20 6.44 14.76
N ASP A 164 -8.25 6.40 13.82
CA ASP A 164 -6.82 6.34 14.14
C ASP A 164 -6.32 7.67 14.73
N LEU A 165 -6.80 8.82 14.22
CA LEU A 165 -6.56 10.13 14.83
C LEU A 165 -7.08 10.21 16.28
N ALA A 166 -8.22 9.57 16.54
CA ALA A 166 -8.77 9.43 17.89
C ALA A 166 -8.07 8.34 18.72
N GLY A 167 -7.04 7.65 18.19
CA GLY A 167 -6.31 6.58 18.86
C GLY A 167 -7.11 5.29 19.10
N LEU A 168 -8.30 5.16 18.52
CA LEU A 168 -9.26 4.11 18.86
C LEU A 168 -8.98 2.78 18.14
N VAL A 169 -8.39 2.82 16.94
CA VAL A 169 -8.00 1.62 16.18
C VAL A 169 -6.97 0.77 16.95
N ARG A 170 -6.21 1.39 17.84
CA ARG A 170 -5.12 0.77 18.63
C ARG A 170 -5.52 0.51 20.09
N ASP A 171 -6.79 0.76 20.44
CA ASP A 171 -7.31 0.59 21.80
C ASP A 171 -8.12 -0.72 21.88
N GLU A 172 -7.50 -1.76 22.44
CA GLU A 172 -8.09 -3.10 22.62
C GLU A 172 -9.42 -3.09 23.41
N ALA A 173 -9.68 -2.07 24.24
CA ALA A 173 -10.91 -1.96 25.02
C ALA A 173 -12.03 -1.24 24.25
N LEU A 174 -11.69 -0.30 23.36
CA LEU A 174 -12.67 0.51 22.61
C LEU A 174 -12.92 -0.02 21.19
N TRP A 175 -11.93 -0.62 20.54
CA TRP A 175 -12.06 -1.11 19.16
C TRP A 175 -13.14 -2.20 18.98
N PRO A 176 -13.22 -3.26 19.82
CA PRO A 176 -14.31 -4.25 19.71
C PRO A 176 -15.70 -3.63 19.89
N LYS A 177 -15.80 -2.60 20.72
CA LYS A 177 -17.05 -1.87 20.95
C LYS A 177 -17.45 -1.03 19.74
N MET A 178 -16.49 -0.35 19.10
CA MET A 178 -16.74 0.38 17.85
C MET A 178 -17.17 -0.54 16.73
N LEU A 179 -16.48 -1.67 16.53
CA LEU A 179 -16.85 -2.67 15.53
C LEU A 179 -18.26 -3.21 15.78
N LYS A 180 -18.62 -3.48 17.04
CA LYS A 180 -19.99 -3.86 17.41
C LYS A 180 -21.01 -2.77 17.04
N MET A 181 -20.76 -1.51 17.37
CA MET A 181 -21.65 -0.39 17.00
C MET A 181 -21.74 -0.21 15.47
N MET A 182 -20.66 -0.48 14.73
CA MET A 182 -20.67 -0.52 13.26
C MET A 182 -21.54 -1.65 12.73
N LEU A 183 -21.45 -2.87 13.25
CA LEU A 183 -22.34 -3.97 12.84
C LEU A 183 -23.80 -3.68 13.17
N GLU A 184 -24.10 -3.12 14.35
CA GLU A 184 -25.45 -2.73 14.73
C GLU A 184 -26.02 -1.67 13.77
N LEU A 185 -25.24 -0.66 13.39
CA LEU A 185 -25.63 0.34 12.40
C LEU A 185 -25.76 -0.25 10.98
N ILE A 186 -24.80 -1.06 10.52
CA ILE A 186 -24.85 -1.71 9.20
C ILE A 186 -26.12 -2.57 9.08
N ASN A 187 -26.45 -3.35 10.11
CA ASN A 187 -27.66 -4.17 10.13
C ASN A 187 -28.96 -3.35 10.12
N ASP A 188 -28.98 -2.14 10.71
CA ASP A 188 -30.12 -1.21 10.58
C ASP A 188 -30.23 -0.67 9.14
N LEU A 189 -29.10 -0.44 8.47
CA LEU A 189 -29.05 0.12 7.11
C LEU A 189 -29.25 -0.91 5.99
N THR A 190 -29.06 -2.21 6.26
CA THR A 190 -29.31 -3.31 5.31
C THR A 190 -30.75 -3.25 4.79
N GLY A 191 -30.92 -3.22 3.46
CA GLY A 191 -32.23 -3.10 2.83
C GLY A 191 -32.86 -1.69 2.88
N ARG A 192 -32.24 -0.70 3.53
CA ARG A 192 -32.68 0.72 3.50
C ARG A 192 -32.18 1.49 2.27
N GLY A 193 -31.50 0.83 1.33
CA GLY A 193 -31.02 1.44 0.08
C GLY A 193 -32.13 2.10 -0.76
N ASP A 194 -33.37 1.59 -0.71
CA ASP A 194 -34.51 2.22 -1.38
C ASP A 194 -34.96 3.53 -0.69
N GLU A 195 -34.79 3.66 0.63
CA GLU A 195 -35.02 4.94 1.34
C GLU A 195 -33.97 5.99 0.97
N ALA A 196 -32.70 5.55 0.82
CA ALA A 196 -31.62 6.42 0.34
C ALA A 196 -31.86 6.88 -1.11
N ARG A 197 -32.36 5.99 -1.99
CA ARG A 197 -32.74 6.35 -3.36
C ARG A 197 -33.88 7.36 -3.39
N ALA A 198 -34.95 7.11 -2.65
CA ALA A 198 -36.10 8.00 -2.57
C ALA A 198 -35.72 9.38 -2.00
N LEU A 199 -34.73 9.44 -1.09
CA LEU A 199 -34.19 10.71 -0.59
C LEU A 199 -33.40 11.45 -1.68
N ALA A 200 -32.54 10.77 -2.44
CA ALA A 200 -31.77 11.40 -3.51
C ALA A 200 -32.66 11.91 -4.66
N GLU A 201 -33.75 11.18 -4.95
CA GLU A 201 -34.82 11.63 -5.87
C GLU A 201 -35.59 12.85 -5.35
N GLU A 202 -35.84 12.96 -4.03
CA GLU A 202 -36.56 14.09 -3.41
C GLU A 202 -35.85 15.44 -3.62
N ILE A 203 -34.52 15.42 -3.74
CA ILE A 203 -33.67 16.63 -3.80
C ILE A 203 -33.12 16.96 -5.19
N ASP A 204 -33.53 16.22 -6.23
CA ASP A 204 -33.04 16.40 -7.61
C ASP A 204 -31.50 16.26 -7.72
N ILE A 205 -30.87 15.33 -6.98
CA ILE A 205 -29.55 14.85 -7.44
C ILE A 205 -29.79 14.14 -8.77
N ASN A 206 -28.94 14.47 -9.74
CA ASN A 206 -29.04 13.96 -11.10
C ASN A 206 -29.18 12.43 -11.10
N GLN A 207 -30.10 11.91 -11.91
CA GLN A 207 -30.51 10.50 -11.92
C GLN A 207 -29.38 9.53 -12.28
N LYS A 208 -28.22 10.02 -12.72
CA LYS A 208 -27.00 9.21 -12.88
C LYS A 208 -26.27 9.05 -11.54
N ASP A 209 -25.91 10.17 -10.93
CA ASP A 209 -24.94 10.22 -9.83
C ASP A 209 -25.55 9.67 -8.53
N ALA A 210 -26.80 10.03 -8.23
CA ALA A 210 -27.59 9.41 -7.16
C ALA A 210 -27.77 7.89 -7.35
N VAL A 211 -27.94 7.45 -8.59
CA VAL A 211 -28.15 6.03 -8.90
C VAL A 211 -26.84 5.26 -8.76
N ASP A 212 -25.70 5.82 -9.12
CA ASP A 212 -24.41 5.14 -8.98
C ASP A 212 -23.99 5.05 -7.49
N MET A 213 -24.16 6.11 -6.70
CA MET A 213 -24.00 6.04 -5.23
C MET A 213 -24.91 4.98 -4.58
N VAL A 214 -26.21 4.95 -4.94
CA VAL A 214 -27.19 4.08 -4.28
C VAL A 214 -27.20 2.65 -4.85
N ARG A 215 -26.78 2.42 -6.10
CA ARG A 215 -26.50 1.07 -6.64
C ARG A 215 -25.42 0.38 -5.82
N LEU A 216 -24.41 1.14 -5.41
CA LEU A 216 -23.29 0.63 -4.62
C LEU A 216 -23.60 0.56 -3.12
N TRP A 217 -24.74 1.06 -2.64
CA TRP A 217 -25.11 1.08 -1.21
C TRP A 217 -25.05 -0.30 -0.57
N GLU A 218 -25.79 -1.27 -1.10
CA GLU A 218 -25.85 -2.63 -0.53
C GLU A 218 -24.53 -3.39 -0.73
N PRO A 219 -23.86 -3.37 -1.90
CA PRO A 219 -22.50 -3.90 -2.06
C PRO A 219 -21.45 -3.28 -1.11
N LYS A 220 -21.50 -1.97 -0.86
CA LYS A 220 -20.64 -1.27 0.10
C LYS A 220 -20.95 -1.74 1.52
N LEU A 221 -22.22 -1.73 1.96
CA LEU A 221 -22.62 -2.27 3.27
C LEU A 221 -22.11 -3.70 3.48
N GLN A 222 -22.26 -4.59 2.49
CA GLN A 222 -21.78 -5.97 2.56
C GLN A 222 -20.24 -6.08 2.57
N ARG A 223 -19.52 -5.16 1.92
CA ARG A 223 -18.04 -5.11 1.99
C ARG A 223 -17.59 -4.65 3.38
N LEU A 224 -18.21 -3.60 3.92
CA LEU A 224 -17.93 -3.09 5.26
C LEU A 224 -18.31 -4.10 6.35
N ALA A 225 -19.46 -4.76 6.24
CA ALA A 225 -19.91 -5.80 7.17
C ALA A 225 -18.87 -6.93 7.27
N ARG A 226 -18.39 -7.43 6.12
CA ARG A 226 -17.36 -8.47 6.06
C ARG A 226 -16.04 -8.01 6.70
N PHE A 227 -15.58 -6.79 6.41
CA PHE A 227 -14.39 -6.23 7.06
C PHE A 227 -14.57 -6.14 8.59
N VAL A 228 -15.66 -5.54 9.05
CA VAL A 228 -15.93 -5.34 10.48
C VAL A 228 -16.10 -6.69 11.19
N GLN A 229 -16.66 -7.72 10.54
CA GLN A 229 -16.70 -9.10 11.04
C GLN A 229 -15.30 -9.72 11.12
N THR A 230 -14.43 -9.53 10.12
CA THR A 230 -13.04 -10.02 10.13
C THR A 230 -12.20 -9.34 11.21
N GLU A 231 -12.34 -8.04 11.41
CA GLU A 231 -11.67 -7.34 12.53
C GLU A 231 -12.25 -7.77 13.88
N ALA A 232 -13.57 -7.98 13.97
CA ALA A 232 -14.18 -8.46 15.21
C ALA A 232 -13.78 -9.91 15.53
N SER A 233 -13.56 -10.78 14.54
CA SER A 233 -13.09 -12.15 14.77
C SER A 233 -11.62 -12.19 15.19
N LYS A 234 -10.75 -11.30 14.67
CA LYS A 234 -9.37 -11.13 15.18
C LYS A 234 -9.32 -10.76 16.67
N LEU A 235 -10.31 -10.02 17.16
CA LEU A 235 -10.44 -9.60 18.57
C LEU A 235 -11.21 -10.61 19.44
N GLN A 236 -11.93 -11.55 18.83
CA GLN A 236 -12.55 -12.65 19.57
C GLN A 236 -11.49 -13.72 19.83
N LYS A 237 -10.96 -13.69 21.06
CA LYS A 237 -10.02 -14.68 21.59
C LYS A 237 -10.29 -16.10 21.07
N GLU A 238 -9.41 -16.57 20.21
CA GLU A 238 -9.60 -17.87 19.60
C GLU A 238 -9.25 -18.95 20.62
N LYS A 239 -10.20 -19.87 20.83
CA LYS A 239 -10.00 -21.03 21.71
C LYS A 239 -9.31 -22.11 20.91
N VAL A 240 -7.97 -22.09 20.93
CA VAL A 240 -7.14 -23.10 20.28
C VAL A 240 -7.28 -24.39 21.07
N TYR A 241 -8.16 -25.27 20.58
CA TYR A 241 -8.30 -26.62 21.13
C TYR A 241 -7.07 -27.44 20.73
N ILE A 242 -6.37 -27.97 21.74
CA ILE A 242 -5.21 -28.83 21.53
C ILE A 242 -5.62 -30.30 21.65
N THR A 243 -5.01 -31.11 20.81
CA THR A 243 -5.17 -32.56 20.86
C THR A 243 -4.57 -33.13 22.16
N ARG A 244 -4.93 -34.37 22.49
CA ARG A 244 -4.63 -34.97 23.82
C ARG A 244 -3.13 -35.06 24.15
N ASP A 245 -2.29 -35.04 23.12
CA ASP A 245 -0.84 -35.20 23.21
C ASP A 245 -0.06 -33.90 22.87
N GLU A 246 -0.75 -32.83 22.47
CA GLU A 246 -0.16 -31.50 22.29
C GLU A 246 0.08 -30.80 23.63
N GLN A 247 1.17 -30.02 23.69
CA GLN A 247 1.46 -29.11 24.79
C GLN A 247 1.10 -27.69 24.35
N PRO A 248 0.37 -26.90 25.17
CA PRO A 248 0.15 -25.49 24.86
C PRO A 248 1.48 -24.71 24.92
N PRO A 249 1.58 -23.53 24.29
CA PRO A 249 2.75 -22.68 24.40
C PRO A 249 3.15 -22.40 25.86
N LEU A 250 4.46 -22.38 26.11
CA LEU A 250 5.03 -22.21 27.45
C LEU A 250 4.52 -20.93 28.14
N GLY A 251 3.84 -21.12 29.28
CA GLY A 251 3.27 -20.03 30.08
C GLY A 251 1.77 -19.81 29.89
N VAL A 252 1.16 -20.39 28.87
CA VAL A 252 -0.29 -20.26 28.61
C VAL A 252 -1.09 -21.25 29.47
N ARG A 253 -2.25 -20.82 29.95
CA ARG A 253 -3.14 -21.65 30.78
C ARG A 253 -4.10 -22.46 29.90
N MET A 254 -3.95 -23.78 29.90
CA MET A 254 -5.01 -24.69 29.44
C MET A 254 -6.27 -24.56 30.30
N GLU A 255 -7.43 -24.59 29.64
CA GLU A 255 -8.74 -24.74 30.24
C GLU A 255 -9.51 -25.89 29.54
N GLU A 256 -10.41 -26.55 30.26
CA GLU A 256 -11.22 -27.64 29.71
C GLU A 256 -12.49 -27.06 29.10
N GLY A 257 -12.69 -27.26 27.80
CA GLY A 257 -13.85 -26.77 27.07
C GLY A 257 -15.13 -27.52 27.41
N PRO A 258 -16.31 -26.94 27.10
CA PRO A 258 -17.61 -27.54 27.43
C PRO A 258 -17.89 -28.89 26.74
N ARG A 259 -17.02 -29.34 25.82
CA ARG A 259 -17.07 -30.66 25.16
C ARG A 259 -15.94 -31.63 25.61
N GLY A 260 -15.17 -31.30 26.65
CA GLY A 260 -14.11 -32.16 27.20
C GLY A 260 -12.77 -32.13 26.44
N GLY A 261 -12.64 -31.33 25.39
CA GLY A 261 -11.36 -30.98 24.77
C GLY A 261 -10.63 -29.91 25.59
N HIS A 262 -9.31 -29.99 25.67
CA HIS A 262 -8.51 -28.93 26.29
C HIS A 262 -8.28 -27.82 25.26
N TYR A 263 -8.39 -26.56 25.67
CA TYR A 263 -8.04 -25.41 24.83
C TYR A 263 -7.16 -24.44 25.60
N TYR A 264 -6.49 -23.56 24.88
CA TYR A 264 -5.99 -22.30 25.43
C TYR A 264 -6.60 -21.13 24.67
N GLU A 265 -6.80 -19.99 25.35
CA GLU A 265 -7.12 -18.75 24.64
C GLU A 265 -5.83 -18.24 23.98
N SER A 266 -5.86 -17.95 22.67
CA SER A 266 -4.68 -17.50 21.91
C SER A 266 -4.08 -16.19 22.41
N GLU A 267 -4.83 -15.45 23.23
CA GLU A 267 -4.43 -14.19 23.81
C GLU A 267 -3.69 -14.37 25.15
N GLY A 268 -2.42 -13.94 25.19
CA GLY A 268 -1.60 -13.91 26.40
C GLY A 268 -0.63 -15.07 26.56
N ILE A 269 0.43 -15.10 25.73
CA ILE A 269 1.74 -15.60 26.15
C ILE A 269 2.36 -14.52 27.05
N PRO A 270 2.33 -14.65 28.39
CA PRO A 270 2.65 -13.52 29.26
C PRO A 270 4.14 -13.53 29.60
N ILE A 271 4.83 -12.42 29.34
CA ILE A 271 6.00 -12.08 30.17
C ILE A 271 5.44 -11.87 31.59
N ALA A 272 5.94 -12.65 32.54
CA ALA A 272 5.25 -12.91 33.81
C ALA A 272 4.98 -11.64 34.66
N THR A 273 3.74 -11.43 35.10
CA THR A 273 3.33 -11.46 36.53
C THR A 273 1.81 -11.29 36.78
N ASP A 274 1.28 -12.12 37.68
CA ASP A 274 0.08 -11.98 38.55
C ASP A 274 -1.39 -11.93 38.02
N LYS A 275 -2.32 -12.26 38.93
CA LYS A 275 -3.73 -12.70 38.77
C LYS A 275 -4.54 -12.42 40.07
N PRO A 276 -5.88 -12.62 40.17
CA PRO A 276 -6.99 -12.24 39.28
C PRO A 276 -8.31 -11.83 40.03
N ARG A 277 -9.42 -11.61 39.28
CA ARG A 277 -10.88 -11.75 39.63
C ARG A 277 -11.73 -11.52 38.35
N GLY A 278 -12.99 -11.99 38.16
CA GLY A 278 -13.77 -13.02 38.89
C GLY A 278 -15.31 -12.85 38.76
N TRP A 279 -16.08 -13.96 38.63
CA TRP A 279 -17.56 -14.09 38.41
C TRP A 279 -18.06 -13.77 36.98
N GLY A 280 -19.12 -14.38 36.40
CA GLY A 280 -20.06 -15.44 36.85
C GLY A 280 -20.86 -16.04 35.66
N LYS A 281 -21.64 -17.11 35.85
CA LYS A 281 -22.36 -17.88 34.79
C LYS A 281 -23.87 -17.59 34.75
N ASP A 282 -24.52 -17.85 33.61
CA ASP A 282 -25.65 -18.83 33.44
C ASP A 282 -26.45 -18.61 32.13
N GLU A 283 -26.33 -19.51 31.13
CA GLU A 283 -27.35 -19.76 30.08
C GLU A 283 -27.30 -21.24 29.62
N ASP A 284 -28.43 -21.78 29.12
CA ASP A 284 -28.69 -23.22 28.89
C ASP A 284 -28.26 -23.71 27.47
N PRO A 285 -27.25 -24.60 27.35
CA PRO A 285 -26.78 -25.11 26.06
C PRO A 285 -27.81 -25.92 25.26
N ALA A 286 -28.86 -26.45 25.90
CA ALA A 286 -29.86 -27.27 25.22
C ALA A 286 -30.71 -26.46 24.24
N ALA A 287 -31.00 -25.19 24.56
CA ALA A 287 -31.80 -24.30 23.70
C ALA A 287 -31.09 -23.98 22.38
N ILE A 288 -29.78 -23.76 22.42
CA ILE A 288 -28.95 -23.42 21.25
C ILE A 288 -28.88 -24.62 20.28
N ALA A 289 -28.73 -25.84 20.81
CA ALA A 289 -28.67 -27.07 20.02
C ALA A 289 -30.03 -27.48 19.40
N GLU A 290 -31.15 -27.00 19.94
CA GLU A 290 -32.49 -27.20 19.36
C GLU A 290 -32.76 -26.20 18.22
N TRP A 291 -32.32 -24.95 18.39
CA TRP A 291 -32.48 -23.88 17.39
C TRP A 291 -31.74 -24.18 16.08
N ALA A 292 -30.47 -24.62 16.16
CA ALA A 292 -29.66 -24.92 14.97
C ALA A 292 -30.26 -26.04 14.11
N ARG A 293 -30.82 -27.09 14.73
CA ARG A 293 -31.51 -28.21 14.04
C ARG A 293 -32.79 -27.78 13.31
N GLN A 294 -33.41 -26.66 13.68
CA GLN A 294 -34.66 -26.19 13.07
C GLN A 294 -34.43 -25.25 11.88
N HIS A 295 -33.22 -24.71 11.70
CA HIS A 295 -32.96 -23.61 10.76
C HIS A 295 -31.82 -23.87 9.76
N GLY A 296 -30.98 -24.89 9.96
CA GLY A 296 -29.92 -25.28 9.03
C GLY A 296 -30.31 -26.45 8.12
N GLY A 297 -30.95 -26.17 6.99
CA GLY A 297 -31.25 -27.17 5.96
C GLY A 297 -30.20 -27.20 4.84
N ALA A 298 -29.14 -27.99 5.01
CA ALA A 298 -28.23 -28.33 3.92
C ALA A 298 -28.86 -29.42 3.02
N PRO A 299 -28.59 -29.43 1.70
CA PRO A 299 -29.05 -30.51 0.82
C PRO A 299 -28.34 -31.83 1.14
N ASP A 300 -29.12 -32.92 1.07
CA ASP A 300 -28.69 -34.30 1.35
C ASP A 300 -27.95 -34.87 0.13
N THR A 301 -26.75 -34.37 -0.13
CA THR A 301 -25.82 -34.87 -1.15
C THR A 301 -24.65 -35.54 -0.46
N ASP A 302 -24.36 -36.81 -0.80
CA ASP A 302 -23.19 -37.58 -0.34
C ASP A 302 -21.84 -37.05 -0.89
N ALA A 303 -21.75 -35.74 -1.18
CA ALA A 303 -20.53 -35.08 -1.62
C ALA A 303 -19.50 -35.04 -0.49
N LEU A 304 -18.24 -35.33 -0.83
CA LEU A 304 -17.13 -35.27 0.12
C LEU A 304 -16.90 -33.83 0.59
N ASP A 305 -17.20 -33.57 1.86
CA ASP A 305 -16.82 -32.34 2.56
C ASP A 305 -15.29 -32.25 2.67
N PHE A 306 -14.71 -31.06 2.47
CA PHE A 306 -13.27 -30.83 2.67
C PHE A 306 -12.81 -31.23 4.07
N ASN A 307 -13.69 -31.10 5.07
CA ASN A 307 -13.45 -31.52 6.45
C ASN A 307 -13.38 -33.05 6.64
N SER A 308 -13.70 -33.86 5.63
CA SER A 308 -13.67 -35.33 5.74
C SER A 308 -12.27 -35.87 6.06
N PHE A 309 -11.22 -35.21 5.58
CA PHE A 309 -9.82 -35.57 5.83
C PHE A 309 -9.29 -35.05 7.17
N GLN A 310 -9.97 -34.12 7.85
CA GLN A 310 -9.53 -33.54 9.13
C GLN A 310 -8.10 -32.97 9.14
N GLY A 311 -7.59 -32.56 7.97
CA GLY A 311 -6.21 -32.12 7.77
C GLY A 311 -5.18 -33.24 7.60
N ASP A 312 -5.59 -34.50 7.49
CA ASP A 312 -4.71 -35.64 7.20
C ASP A 312 -4.36 -35.70 5.70
N LEU A 313 -3.18 -35.17 5.37
CA LEU A 313 -2.64 -35.18 4.01
C LEU A 313 -2.24 -36.58 3.53
N ASP A 314 -1.95 -37.54 4.43
CA ASP A 314 -1.73 -38.94 4.03
C ASP A 314 -3.05 -39.55 3.53
N GLU A 315 -4.18 -39.27 4.19
CA GLU A 315 -5.51 -39.73 3.77
C GLU A 315 -5.97 -39.03 2.47
N LEU A 316 -5.78 -37.71 2.35
CA LEU A 316 -6.12 -36.95 1.13
C LEU A 316 -5.39 -37.49 -0.10
N PHE A 317 -4.05 -37.63 -0.03
CA PHE A 317 -3.25 -38.08 -1.17
C PHE A 317 -3.57 -39.52 -1.55
N LYS A 318 -3.79 -40.39 -0.56
CA LYS A 318 -4.23 -41.77 -0.78
C LYS A 318 -5.61 -41.83 -1.44
N TRP A 319 -6.56 -41.01 -1.00
CA TRP A 319 -7.89 -40.94 -1.62
C TRP A 319 -7.79 -40.45 -3.07
N VAL A 320 -6.99 -39.42 -3.34
CA VAL A 320 -6.74 -38.93 -4.70
C VAL A 320 -6.12 -40.01 -5.60
N GLU A 321 -5.11 -40.75 -5.11
CA GLU A 321 -4.51 -41.86 -5.86
C GLU A 321 -5.56 -42.94 -6.20
N GLU A 322 -6.38 -43.33 -5.22
CA GLU A 322 -7.47 -44.30 -5.40
C GLU A 322 -8.57 -43.80 -6.38
N ALA A 323 -8.93 -42.51 -6.34
CA ALA A 323 -9.93 -41.90 -7.23
C ALA A 323 -9.43 -41.79 -8.69
N THR A 324 -8.16 -41.44 -8.86
CA THR A 324 -7.47 -41.35 -10.16
C THR A 324 -7.37 -42.72 -10.84
N ILE A 325 -7.17 -43.80 -10.07
CA ILE A 325 -7.18 -45.18 -10.62
C ILE A 325 -8.56 -45.56 -11.18
N ASN A 326 -9.65 -44.99 -10.66
CA ASN A 326 -11.02 -45.35 -11.04
C ASN A 326 -11.55 -44.56 -12.24
N THR A 327 -11.59 -43.22 -12.15
CA THR A 327 -12.23 -42.38 -13.20
C THR A 327 -11.66 -40.97 -13.38
N ASP A 328 -10.80 -40.48 -12.49
CA ASP A 328 -10.45 -39.06 -12.27
C ASP A 328 -11.62 -38.13 -11.88
N GLU A 329 -12.88 -38.43 -12.27
CA GLU A 329 -14.01 -37.50 -12.15
C GLU A 329 -14.34 -37.11 -10.70
N GLU A 330 -14.28 -38.05 -9.75
CA GLU A 330 -14.51 -37.76 -8.32
C GLU A 330 -13.46 -36.78 -7.75
N ALA A 331 -12.20 -36.93 -8.17
CA ALA A 331 -11.12 -36.02 -7.78
C ALA A 331 -11.29 -34.64 -8.45
N LYS A 332 -11.72 -34.60 -9.72
CA LYS A 332 -12.03 -33.34 -10.42
C LYS A 332 -13.15 -32.60 -9.72
N GLU A 333 -14.31 -33.22 -9.51
CA GLU A 333 -15.50 -32.59 -8.91
C GLU A 333 -15.17 -31.95 -7.55
N PHE A 334 -14.40 -32.64 -6.71
CA PHE A 334 -13.86 -32.12 -5.45
C PHE A 334 -13.03 -30.84 -5.63
N PHE A 335 -12.11 -30.79 -6.59
CA PHE A 335 -11.31 -29.58 -6.87
C PHE A 335 -12.08 -28.49 -7.66
N GLU A 336 -13.09 -28.83 -8.46
CA GLU A 336 -14.01 -27.85 -9.08
C GLU A 336 -14.84 -27.14 -8.00
N GLN A 337 -15.33 -27.89 -7.02
CA GLN A 337 -16.02 -27.34 -5.85
C GLN A 337 -15.08 -26.48 -4.99
N ALA A 338 -13.82 -26.90 -4.82
CA ALA A 338 -12.82 -26.18 -4.00
C ALA A 338 -12.49 -24.78 -4.53
N TRP A 339 -12.66 -24.54 -5.82
CA TRP A 339 -12.22 -23.31 -6.50
C TRP A 339 -13.31 -22.57 -7.28
N THR A 340 -14.56 -23.06 -7.22
CA THR A 340 -15.72 -22.32 -7.72
C THR A 340 -16.12 -21.24 -6.71
N THR A 341 -16.42 -20.04 -7.20
CA THR A 341 -16.81 -18.86 -6.42
C THR A 341 -18.11 -18.27 -6.98
N GLU A 342 -18.70 -17.30 -6.30
CA GLU A 342 -19.85 -16.53 -6.80
C GLU A 342 -19.59 -15.85 -8.16
N VAL A 343 -18.32 -15.58 -8.50
CA VAL A 343 -17.91 -14.84 -9.71
C VAL A 343 -17.15 -15.68 -10.74
N THR A 344 -16.83 -16.94 -10.44
CA THR A 344 -16.11 -17.85 -11.35
C THR A 344 -16.49 -19.31 -11.10
N THR A 345 -16.82 -20.06 -12.15
CA THR A 345 -16.81 -21.53 -12.12
C THR A 345 -15.42 -22.06 -12.47
N ALA A 346 -15.02 -23.15 -11.80
CA ALA A 346 -13.77 -23.86 -12.06
C ALA A 346 -14.04 -25.14 -12.86
N GLU A 347 -13.20 -25.42 -13.86
CA GLU A 347 -13.24 -26.63 -14.70
C GLU A 347 -11.84 -27.29 -14.69
N ILE A 348 -11.71 -28.53 -14.21
CA ILE A 348 -10.41 -29.22 -14.17
C ILE A 348 -10.06 -29.76 -15.57
N THR A 349 -9.24 -29.01 -16.29
CA THR A 349 -8.79 -29.36 -17.64
C THR A 349 -7.67 -30.39 -17.69
N ARG A 350 -6.87 -30.50 -16.63
CA ARG A 350 -5.85 -31.53 -16.46
C ARG A 350 -5.67 -31.83 -14.98
N PHE A 351 -5.52 -33.11 -14.68
CA PHE A 351 -5.29 -33.64 -13.34
C PHE A 351 -4.18 -34.69 -13.44
N SER A 352 -3.26 -34.71 -12.47
CA SER A 352 -2.29 -35.80 -12.30
C SER A 352 -1.78 -35.84 -10.87
N SER A 353 -1.71 -37.02 -10.27
CA SER A 353 -1.15 -37.27 -8.94
C SER A 353 -0.03 -38.31 -8.99
N ASP A 354 0.92 -38.19 -8.08
CA ASP A 354 1.86 -39.24 -7.69
C ASP A 354 1.90 -39.41 -6.16
N GLU A 355 2.90 -40.11 -5.63
CA GLU A 355 3.00 -40.46 -4.19
C GLU A 355 3.10 -39.22 -3.27
N ASP A 356 3.67 -38.12 -3.79
CA ASP A 356 4.01 -36.91 -3.01
C ASP A 356 3.39 -35.61 -3.57
N THR A 357 2.85 -35.61 -4.80
CA THR A 357 2.35 -34.39 -5.48
C THR A 357 1.02 -34.59 -6.20
N ILE A 358 0.20 -33.52 -6.24
CA ILE A 358 -1.03 -33.44 -7.05
C ILE A 358 -0.95 -32.16 -7.91
N GLU A 359 -0.76 -32.30 -9.21
CA GLU A 359 -0.77 -31.23 -10.21
C GLU A 359 -2.18 -31.07 -10.80
N VAL A 360 -2.77 -29.88 -10.66
CA VAL A 360 -4.10 -29.56 -11.17
C VAL A 360 -4.07 -28.31 -12.05
N THR A 361 -4.57 -28.43 -13.28
CA THR A 361 -4.77 -27.29 -14.21
C THR A 361 -6.24 -26.98 -14.38
N VAL A 362 -6.62 -25.77 -13.99
CA VAL A 362 -7.99 -25.29 -13.92
C VAL A 362 -8.23 -24.23 -14.99
N LYS A 363 -9.35 -24.34 -15.69
CA LYS A 363 -9.91 -23.28 -16.53
C LYS A 363 -10.98 -22.56 -15.73
N LEU A 364 -10.85 -21.24 -15.62
CA LEU A 364 -11.81 -20.39 -14.93
C LEU A 364 -12.80 -19.85 -15.96
N THR A 365 -14.10 -20.01 -15.69
CA THR A 365 -15.21 -19.54 -16.54
C THR A 365 -16.11 -18.57 -15.79
N ASP A 366 -16.62 -17.58 -16.51
CA ASP A 366 -17.68 -16.69 -16.05
C ASP A 366 -19.00 -17.49 -15.92
N PRO A 367 -19.69 -17.44 -14.76
CA PRO A 367 -20.82 -18.33 -14.48
C PRO A 367 -22.09 -17.99 -15.28
N GLU A 368 -22.26 -16.74 -15.72
CA GLU A 368 -23.44 -16.32 -16.50
C GLU A 368 -23.30 -16.67 -17.99
N THR A 369 -22.09 -16.51 -18.53
CA THR A 369 -21.81 -16.58 -19.97
C THR A 369 -21.11 -17.87 -20.39
N GLY A 370 -20.58 -18.64 -19.44
CA GLY A 370 -19.75 -19.84 -19.69
C GLY A 370 -18.43 -19.55 -20.41
N LYS A 371 -18.04 -18.28 -20.56
CA LYS A 371 -16.81 -17.89 -21.25
C LYS A 371 -15.62 -18.06 -20.33
N SER A 372 -14.54 -18.66 -20.82
CA SER A 372 -13.29 -18.71 -20.06
C SER A 372 -12.79 -17.28 -19.80
N VAL A 373 -12.53 -16.96 -18.53
CA VAL A 373 -11.97 -15.70 -18.04
C VAL A 373 -10.51 -15.83 -17.64
N GLY A 374 -10.04 -17.04 -17.31
CA GLY A 374 -8.66 -17.29 -16.93
C GLY A 374 -8.30 -18.77 -16.92
N ASN A 375 -7.07 -19.08 -16.51
CA ASN A 375 -6.61 -20.42 -16.16
C ASN A 375 -5.61 -20.33 -14.99
N MET A 376 -5.58 -21.37 -14.15
CA MET A 376 -4.60 -21.51 -13.09
C MET A 376 -4.01 -22.91 -13.02
N MET A 377 -2.83 -23.04 -12.43
CA MET A 377 -2.17 -24.31 -12.15
C MET A 377 -1.70 -24.32 -10.70
N ARG A 378 -1.88 -25.46 -10.03
CA ARG A 378 -1.55 -25.67 -8.63
C ARG A 378 -0.87 -27.03 -8.48
N THR A 379 0.22 -27.07 -7.73
CA THR A 379 0.90 -28.31 -7.33
C THR A 379 0.79 -28.42 -5.82
N LEU A 380 -0.07 -29.30 -5.34
CA LEU A 380 -0.25 -29.55 -3.92
C LEU A 380 0.78 -30.62 -3.52
N ASN A 381 1.60 -30.35 -2.52
CA ASN A 381 2.63 -31.28 -2.05
C ASN A 381 2.23 -31.91 -0.71
N LYS A 382 2.48 -33.20 -0.58
CA LYS A 382 2.12 -34.01 0.59
C LYS A 382 2.81 -33.55 1.89
N ASN A 383 3.87 -32.76 1.78
CA ASN A 383 4.52 -32.12 2.91
C ASN A 383 3.70 -31.00 3.57
N GLY A 384 2.59 -30.55 2.97
CA GLY A 384 1.74 -29.46 3.47
C GLY A 384 1.93 -28.10 2.77
N GLU A 385 2.70 -28.06 1.68
CA GLU A 385 2.94 -26.85 0.87
C GLU A 385 2.21 -26.92 -0.48
N VAL A 386 1.46 -25.88 -0.84
CA VAL A 386 0.89 -25.72 -2.18
C VAL A 386 1.75 -24.76 -2.99
N HIS A 387 2.13 -25.13 -4.21
CA HIS A 387 2.79 -24.22 -5.14
C HIS A 387 1.76 -23.62 -6.11
N HIS A 388 1.73 -22.29 -6.26
CA HIS A 388 0.92 -21.60 -7.26
C HIS A 388 1.75 -21.43 -8.55
N ASP A 389 1.81 -22.48 -9.36
CA ASP A 389 2.65 -22.54 -10.56
C ASP A 389 2.25 -21.53 -11.64
N MET A 390 0.95 -21.29 -11.82
CA MET A 390 0.44 -20.38 -12.83
C MET A 390 -0.88 -19.74 -12.38
N PHE A 391 -1.06 -18.47 -12.67
CA PHE A 391 -2.35 -17.79 -12.57
C PHE A 391 -2.47 -16.76 -13.69
N THR A 392 -3.47 -16.91 -14.56
CA THR A 392 -3.67 -16.05 -15.74
C THR A 392 -5.12 -15.65 -15.86
N ILE A 393 -5.37 -14.35 -16.02
CA ILE A 393 -6.70 -13.79 -16.31
C ILE A 393 -6.62 -13.05 -17.64
N LYS A 394 -7.62 -13.22 -18.52
CA LYS A 394 -7.72 -12.51 -19.78
C LYS A 394 -7.95 -11.01 -19.52
N SER A 395 -7.37 -10.14 -20.34
CA SER A 395 -7.49 -8.69 -20.19
C SER A 395 -8.93 -8.19 -20.04
N SER A 396 -9.90 -8.81 -20.73
CA SER A 396 -11.33 -8.48 -20.60
C SER A 396 -11.98 -8.78 -19.24
N ALA A 397 -11.26 -9.45 -18.34
CA ALA A 397 -11.72 -9.88 -17.01
C ALA A 397 -10.75 -9.44 -15.88
N GLN A 398 -9.68 -8.72 -16.23
CA GLN A 398 -8.78 -8.09 -15.25
C GLN A 398 -9.48 -6.89 -14.58
N GLY A 399 -9.02 -6.49 -13.39
CA GLY A 399 -9.64 -5.40 -12.60
C GLY A 399 -10.96 -5.76 -11.89
N GLN A 400 -11.60 -6.89 -12.23
CA GLN A 400 -12.91 -7.30 -11.68
C GLN A 400 -12.83 -8.05 -10.33
N GLY A 401 -11.67 -8.06 -9.67
CA GLY A 401 -11.47 -8.76 -8.38
C GLY A 401 -11.41 -10.30 -8.45
N LEU A 402 -11.54 -10.90 -9.65
CA LEU A 402 -11.58 -12.36 -9.83
C LEU A 402 -10.36 -13.09 -9.24
N ALA A 403 -9.16 -12.50 -9.34
CA ALA A 403 -7.93 -13.07 -8.77
C ALA A 403 -8.04 -13.28 -7.25
N LEU A 404 -8.46 -12.24 -6.55
CA LEU A 404 -8.61 -12.22 -5.11
C LEU A 404 -9.70 -13.20 -4.65
N ALA A 405 -10.83 -13.26 -5.37
CA ALA A 405 -11.92 -14.19 -5.06
C ALA A 405 -11.47 -15.66 -5.19
N VAL A 406 -10.82 -16.03 -6.30
CA VAL A 406 -10.36 -17.40 -6.55
C VAL A 406 -9.24 -17.81 -5.60
N ASN A 407 -8.24 -16.95 -5.38
CA ASN A 407 -7.13 -17.26 -4.48
C ASN A 407 -7.60 -17.41 -3.04
N ARG A 408 -8.49 -16.53 -2.56
CA ARG A 408 -9.08 -16.65 -1.23
C ARG A 408 -9.88 -17.95 -1.05
N GLN A 409 -10.73 -18.29 -2.01
CA GLN A 409 -11.50 -19.55 -1.95
C GLN A 409 -10.57 -20.77 -1.93
N ALA A 410 -9.49 -20.72 -2.71
CA ALA A 410 -8.45 -21.74 -2.70
C ALA A 410 -7.71 -21.82 -1.36
N GLU A 411 -7.32 -20.68 -0.76
CA GLU A 411 -6.67 -20.58 0.54
C GLU A 411 -7.53 -21.14 1.69
N GLU A 412 -8.84 -20.88 1.66
CA GLU A 412 -9.80 -21.44 2.61
C GLU A 412 -9.89 -22.98 2.42
N ALA A 413 -10.04 -23.47 1.18
CA ALA A 413 -10.08 -24.91 0.89
C ALA A 413 -8.77 -25.64 1.24
N TYR A 414 -7.59 -25.02 1.02
CA TYR A 414 -6.30 -25.59 1.42
C TYR A 414 -6.18 -25.78 2.93
N ARG A 415 -6.70 -24.84 3.71
CA ARG A 415 -6.70 -24.91 5.18
C ARG A 415 -7.55 -26.08 5.67
N ASP A 416 -8.74 -26.24 5.10
CA ASP A 416 -9.66 -27.33 5.45
C ASP A 416 -9.08 -28.71 5.07
N MET A 417 -8.30 -28.77 3.98
CA MET A 417 -7.53 -29.95 3.56
C MET A 417 -6.26 -30.22 4.40
N GLY A 418 -5.80 -29.28 5.23
CA GLY A 418 -4.61 -29.44 6.10
C GLY A 418 -3.28 -28.88 5.57
N PHE A 419 -3.27 -28.16 4.46
CA PHE A 419 -2.06 -27.47 3.98
C PHE A 419 -1.78 -26.23 4.85
N TYR A 420 -0.49 -25.96 5.13
CA TYR A 420 -0.06 -24.87 6.02
C TYR A 420 0.69 -23.76 5.28
N GLY A 421 1.16 -24.00 4.06
CA GLY A 421 2.03 -23.07 3.33
C GLY A 421 1.64 -22.94 1.87
N ILE A 422 1.77 -21.72 1.34
CA ILE A 422 1.70 -21.47 -0.10
C ILE A 422 3.05 -20.89 -0.52
N SER A 423 3.63 -21.50 -1.55
CA SER A 423 4.80 -21.00 -2.26
C SER A 423 4.40 -20.63 -3.68
N LEU A 424 5.12 -19.69 -4.30
CA LEU A 424 4.85 -19.30 -5.67
C LEU A 424 6.12 -18.80 -6.35
N SER A 425 6.36 -19.30 -7.55
CA SER A 425 7.43 -18.81 -8.43
C SER A 425 6.85 -17.73 -9.34
N ALA A 426 6.62 -16.54 -8.78
CA ALA A 426 6.15 -15.39 -9.54
C ALA A 426 7.26 -14.86 -10.46
N ASP A 427 7.26 -15.30 -11.71
CA ASP A 427 8.30 -14.98 -12.67
C ASP A 427 7.82 -14.06 -13.83
N ILE A 428 8.81 -13.49 -14.51
CA ILE A 428 8.81 -12.85 -15.83
C ILE A 428 8.35 -11.38 -15.90
N ASN A 429 7.23 -10.92 -15.32
CA ASN A 429 6.78 -9.52 -15.49
C ASN A 429 6.31 -8.82 -14.20
N ILE A 430 4.99 -8.70 -13.97
CA ILE A 430 4.39 -7.92 -12.86
C ILE A 430 4.05 -8.81 -11.65
N GLY A 431 4.04 -10.14 -11.83
CA GLY A 431 3.42 -11.09 -10.91
C GLY A 431 3.87 -10.93 -9.46
N LYS A 432 5.16 -10.75 -9.20
CA LYS A 432 5.72 -10.60 -7.84
C LYS A 432 5.02 -9.51 -7.03
N TYR A 433 4.77 -8.35 -7.65
CA TYR A 433 4.07 -7.24 -7.01
C TYR A 433 2.59 -7.55 -6.77
N ALA A 434 1.90 -8.09 -7.79
CA ALA A 434 0.48 -8.44 -7.68
C ALA A 434 0.19 -9.55 -6.65
N TRP A 435 1.15 -10.41 -6.35
CA TRP A 435 1.07 -11.37 -5.23
C TRP A 435 1.38 -10.70 -3.88
N ALA A 436 2.39 -9.82 -3.81
CA ALA A 436 2.68 -9.06 -2.59
C ALA A 436 1.47 -8.21 -2.14
N GLN A 437 0.72 -7.61 -3.07
CA GLN A 437 -0.53 -6.90 -2.80
C GLN A 437 -1.65 -7.80 -2.23
N GLN A 438 -1.59 -9.11 -2.44
CA GLN A 438 -2.51 -10.09 -1.84
C GLN A 438 -2.02 -10.61 -0.47
N GLY A 439 -0.96 -10.02 0.09
CA GLY A 439 -0.42 -10.37 1.41
C GLY A 439 0.65 -11.47 1.40
N TYR A 440 1.08 -11.92 0.22
CA TYR A 440 2.19 -12.87 0.09
C TYR A 440 3.53 -12.16 0.40
N ASN A 441 4.42 -12.84 1.11
CA ASN A 441 5.75 -12.30 1.41
C ASN A 441 6.81 -12.89 0.46
N PHE A 442 7.89 -12.14 0.24
CA PHE A 442 9.07 -12.62 -0.49
C PHE A 442 9.83 -13.66 0.33
N ALA A 443 10.46 -14.64 -0.32
CA ALA A 443 11.26 -15.64 0.40
C ALA A 443 12.51 -15.02 1.06
N ASP A 444 13.08 -13.98 0.44
CA ASP A 444 14.16 -13.17 0.98
C ASP A 444 14.20 -11.74 0.39
N GLU A 445 15.11 -10.91 0.92
CA GLU A 445 15.34 -9.53 0.45
C GLU A 445 15.88 -9.45 -0.99
N TYR A 446 16.46 -10.51 -1.55
CA TYR A 446 16.92 -10.52 -2.94
C TYR A 446 15.73 -10.70 -3.90
N GLU A 447 14.78 -11.58 -3.58
CA GLU A 447 13.53 -11.66 -4.32
C GLU A 447 12.73 -10.36 -4.28
N LYS A 448 12.71 -9.69 -3.11
CA LYS A 448 12.09 -8.38 -2.91
C LYS A 448 12.77 -7.28 -3.75
N SER A 449 14.11 -7.21 -3.77
CA SER A 449 14.86 -6.26 -4.63
C SER A 449 14.56 -6.48 -6.12
N THR A 450 14.65 -7.73 -6.58
CA THR A 450 14.38 -8.05 -8.00
C THR A 450 12.93 -7.81 -8.41
N ALA A 451 11.97 -7.94 -7.49
CA ALA A 451 10.58 -7.55 -7.73
C ALA A 451 10.42 -6.03 -7.91
N TRP A 452 11.12 -5.25 -7.08
CA TRP A 452 11.11 -3.80 -7.13
C TRP A 452 11.76 -3.25 -8.42
N GLU A 453 12.93 -3.75 -8.76
CA GLU A 453 13.63 -3.43 -10.02
C GLU A 453 12.73 -3.68 -11.24
N ARG A 454 12.06 -4.84 -11.28
CA ARG A 454 11.11 -5.19 -12.35
C ARG A 454 9.88 -4.30 -12.40
N LEU A 455 9.37 -3.83 -11.26
CA LEU A 455 8.25 -2.89 -11.22
C LEU A 455 8.64 -1.53 -11.81
N ILE A 456 9.83 -1.03 -11.49
CA ILE A 456 10.36 0.23 -12.04
C ILE A 456 10.61 0.10 -13.56
N GLU A 457 11.26 -0.98 -14.00
CA GLU A 457 11.42 -1.30 -15.43
C GLU A 457 10.06 -1.31 -16.15
N PHE A 458 9.05 -1.97 -15.57
CA PHE A 458 7.70 -2.03 -16.15
C PHE A 458 7.02 -0.65 -16.23
N GLN A 459 7.12 0.17 -15.18
CA GLN A 459 6.57 1.54 -15.19
C GLN A 459 7.24 2.40 -16.27
N TRP A 460 8.55 2.27 -16.45
CA TRP A 460 9.31 2.94 -17.50
C TRP A 460 8.87 2.49 -18.90
N GLU A 461 8.80 1.18 -19.16
CA GLU A 461 8.37 0.62 -20.45
C GLU A 461 6.94 0.97 -20.85
N ASN A 462 6.03 1.17 -19.88
CA ASN A 462 4.61 1.43 -20.11
C ASN A 462 4.21 2.92 -19.96
N GLY A 463 5.06 3.81 -20.46
CA GLY A 463 4.73 5.23 -20.62
C GLY A 463 4.86 6.09 -19.35
N GLY A 464 5.44 5.56 -18.27
CA GLY A 464 5.84 6.39 -17.12
C GLY A 464 6.76 7.54 -17.55
N TYR A 465 7.65 7.27 -18.52
CA TYR A 465 8.47 8.30 -19.17
C TYR A 465 7.64 9.47 -19.74
N ASP A 466 6.59 9.20 -20.55
CA ASP A 466 5.80 10.26 -21.20
C ASP A 466 5.04 11.11 -20.17
N LYS A 467 4.53 10.48 -19.10
CA LYS A 467 3.88 11.19 -17.99
C LYS A 467 4.86 12.12 -17.27
N TRP A 468 6.10 11.70 -17.04
CA TRP A 468 7.08 12.47 -16.27
C TRP A 468 7.75 13.54 -17.11
N ALA A 469 7.97 13.30 -18.41
CA ALA A 469 8.32 14.33 -19.37
C ALA A 469 7.22 15.40 -19.42
N GLY A 470 5.94 14.99 -19.36
CA GLY A 470 4.79 15.87 -19.16
C GLY A 470 4.89 16.69 -17.87
N GLU A 471 4.97 16.06 -16.69
CA GLU A 471 5.06 16.75 -15.40
C GLU A 471 6.28 17.69 -15.29
N ALA A 472 7.42 17.33 -15.91
CA ALA A 472 8.59 18.20 -15.98
C ALA A 472 8.38 19.38 -16.94
N GLN A 473 7.69 19.15 -18.07
CA GLN A 473 7.29 20.22 -18.98
C GLN A 473 6.27 21.16 -18.33
N ASP A 474 5.28 20.65 -17.60
CA ASP A 474 4.31 21.44 -16.83
C ASP A 474 5.03 22.32 -15.80
N ARG A 475 6.00 21.78 -15.04
CA ARG A 475 6.85 22.59 -14.13
C ARG A 475 7.60 23.72 -14.86
N VAL A 476 8.11 23.47 -16.07
CA VAL A 476 8.79 24.48 -16.90
C VAL A 476 7.80 25.53 -17.42
N GLU A 477 6.59 25.13 -17.82
CA GLU A 477 5.55 26.02 -18.32
C GLU A 477 4.92 26.87 -17.19
N ASP A 478 4.70 26.31 -16.00
CA ASP A 478 4.22 27.03 -14.82
C ASP A 478 5.24 28.07 -14.33
N ALA A 479 6.52 27.68 -14.19
CA ALA A 479 7.59 28.61 -13.84
C ALA A 479 7.73 29.75 -14.88
N HIS A 480 7.56 29.44 -16.17
CA HIS A 480 7.53 30.45 -17.22
C HIS A 480 6.29 31.35 -17.12
N THR A 481 5.13 30.81 -16.77
CA THR A 481 3.85 31.55 -16.83
C THR A 481 3.61 32.42 -15.60
N GLU A 482 3.95 31.97 -14.39
CA GLU A 482 3.80 32.79 -13.18
C GLU A 482 4.91 33.85 -13.05
N GLU A 483 6.18 33.48 -13.24
CA GLU A 483 7.31 34.37 -12.93
C GLU A 483 7.56 35.40 -14.05
N TRP A 484 7.39 35.05 -15.34
CA TRP A 484 7.66 35.94 -16.47
C TRP A 484 6.64 37.09 -16.61
N ASN A 485 5.40 36.86 -16.18
CA ASN A 485 4.34 37.89 -16.14
C ASN A 485 4.50 38.89 -14.96
N GLY A 486 5.36 38.58 -13.98
CA GLY A 486 5.69 39.45 -12.84
C GLY A 486 7.06 40.15 -12.94
N ALA A 487 7.89 39.82 -13.93
CA ALA A 487 9.28 40.30 -14.04
C ALA A 487 9.38 41.75 -14.57
N ASP A 488 9.42 42.71 -13.65
CA ASP A 488 9.58 44.14 -13.90
C ASP A 488 11.03 44.55 -14.24
N THR A 489 12.02 43.71 -13.90
CA THR A 489 13.46 43.99 -14.10
C THR A 489 14.15 43.01 -15.04
N ASP A 490 15.27 43.44 -15.64
CA ASP A 490 16.11 42.59 -16.49
C ASP A 490 16.80 41.45 -15.69
N GLU A 491 17.00 41.61 -14.38
CA GLU A 491 17.58 40.57 -13.51
C GLU A 491 16.55 39.45 -13.24
N GLU A 492 15.28 39.79 -12.98
CA GLU A 492 14.20 38.81 -12.82
C GLU A 492 13.94 38.02 -14.12
N ARG A 493 14.04 38.68 -15.29
CA ARG A 493 13.92 38.01 -16.59
C ARG A 493 15.06 37.05 -16.87
N GLN A 494 16.30 37.46 -16.61
CA GLN A 494 17.46 36.57 -16.78
C GLN A 494 17.33 35.35 -15.87
N TRP A 495 16.89 35.53 -14.63
CA TRP A 495 16.69 34.44 -13.69
C TRP A 495 15.57 33.47 -14.13
N ALA A 496 14.44 33.98 -14.65
CA ALA A 496 13.38 33.15 -15.22
C ALA A 496 13.84 32.38 -16.47
N ASP A 497 14.63 33.02 -17.35
CA ASP A 497 15.21 32.35 -18.54
C ASP A 497 16.24 31.27 -18.13
N ASP A 498 17.10 31.54 -17.14
CA ASP A 498 18.07 30.58 -16.60
C ASP A 498 17.34 29.35 -16.00
N ARG A 499 16.29 29.57 -15.22
CA ARG A 499 15.49 28.52 -14.57
C ARG A 499 14.70 27.67 -15.57
N ARG A 500 14.24 28.28 -16.67
CA ARG A 500 13.64 27.58 -17.81
C ARG A 500 14.66 26.67 -18.51
N GLU A 501 15.88 27.15 -18.72
CA GLU A 501 16.96 26.35 -19.34
C GLU A 501 17.42 25.19 -18.44
N GLU A 502 17.37 25.37 -17.11
CA GLU A 502 17.57 24.28 -16.13
C GLU A 502 16.50 23.18 -16.30
N GLY A 503 15.21 23.51 -16.30
CA GLY A 503 14.15 22.51 -16.48
C GLY A 503 14.09 21.90 -17.90
N LEU A 504 14.45 22.65 -18.94
CA LEU A 504 14.64 22.10 -20.29
C LEU A 504 15.84 21.15 -20.37
N THR A 505 16.87 21.38 -19.54
CA THR A 505 18.01 20.47 -19.40
C THR A 505 17.60 19.20 -18.64
N GLU A 506 16.83 19.32 -17.55
CA GLU A 506 16.22 18.21 -16.81
C GLU A 506 15.40 17.29 -17.74
N ILE A 507 14.44 17.86 -18.50
CA ILE A 507 13.65 17.11 -19.50
C ILE A 507 14.54 16.39 -20.51
N ARG A 508 15.54 17.09 -21.07
CA ARG A 508 16.46 16.50 -22.07
C ARG A 508 17.30 15.39 -21.46
N ASP A 509 17.76 15.53 -20.23
CA ASP A 509 18.65 14.56 -19.61
C ASP A 509 17.84 13.30 -19.22
N TYR A 510 16.59 13.43 -18.75
CA TYR A 510 15.63 12.31 -18.66
C TYR A 510 15.33 11.66 -20.02
N THR A 511 15.18 12.45 -21.10
CA THR A 511 14.96 11.93 -22.47
C THR A 511 16.11 11.02 -22.96
N ASN A 512 17.31 11.19 -22.41
CA ASN A 512 18.51 10.48 -22.86
C ASN A 512 19.10 9.52 -21.80
N ALA A 513 18.47 9.41 -20.62
CA ALA A 513 18.91 8.52 -19.56
C ALA A 513 18.62 7.04 -19.90
N PRO A 514 19.54 6.09 -19.63
CA PRO A 514 19.24 4.67 -19.68
C PRO A 514 18.34 4.26 -18.50
N PRO A 515 17.51 3.21 -18.62
CA PRO A 515 16.61 2.76 -17.55
C PRO A 515 17.32 2.51 -16.21
N ASP A 516 18.53 1.96 -16.23
CA ASP A 516 19.33 1.67 -15.04
C ASP A 516 19.59 2.93 -14.19
N ALA A 517 19.83 4.08 -14.82
CA ALA A 517 20.07 5.34 -14.11
C ALA A 517 18.81 5.87 -13.43
N PHE A 518 17.65 5.67 -14.05
CA PHE A 518 16.34 6.00 -13.48
C PHE A 518 15.98 5.09 -12.29
N VAL A 519 16.31 3.80 -12.37
CA VAL A 519 16.15 2.85 -11.25
C VAL A 519 17.02 3.28 -10.06
N GLU A 520 18.30 3.61 -10.29
CA GLU A 520 19.20 4.09 -9.23
C GLU A 520 18.72 5.41 -8.61
N GLU A 521 18.30 6.39 -9.42
CA GLU A 521 17.80 7.68 -8.96
C GLU A 521 16.55 7.55 -8.08
N ARG A 522 15.60 6.67 -8.44
CA ARG A 522 14.37 6.46 -7.66
C ARG A 522 14.58 5.69 -6.36
N GLN A 523 15.51 4.73 -6.35
CA GLN A 523 15.94 4.09 -5.10
C GLN A 523 16.63 5.09 -4.16
N GLN A 524 17.45 6.00 -4.71
CA GLN A 524 18.14 7.06 -3.96
C GLN A 524 17.15 8.06 -3.37
N GLU A 525 16.20 8.57 -4.18
CA GLU A 525 15.20 9.57 -3.77
C GLU A 525 14.33 9.07 -2.60
N GLN A 526 13.81 7.85 -2.69
CA GLN A 526 12.97 7.26 -1.62
C GLN A 526 13.75 7.00 -0.34
N TYR A 527 15.00 6.53 -0.46
CA TYR A 527 15.89 6.32 0.69
C TYR A 527 16.20 7.65 1.41
N GLU A 528 16.39 8.74 0.68
CA GLU A 528 16.61 10.08 1.24
C GLU A 528 15.34 10.68 1.87
N GLN A 529 14.16 10.35 1.34
CA GLN A 529 12.86 10.72 1.92
C GLN A 529 12.47 9.85 3.14
N GLY A 530 13.22 8.79 3.43
CA GLY A 530 13.00 7.91 4.59
C GLY A 530 11.84 6.93 4.43
N TYR A 531 11.32 6.75 3.22
CA TYR A 531 10.34 5.72 2.92
C TYR A 531 11.05 4.36 2.85
N ASP A 532 10.54 3.35 3.54
CA ASP A 532 10.80 1.97 3.13
C ASP A 532 10.13 1.79 1.76
N ALA A 533 10.86 1.26 0.77
CA ALA A 533 10.39 1.13 -0.60
C ALA A 533 9.08 0.31 -0.72
N TRP A 534 8.71 -0.42 0.35
CA TRP A 534 7.50 -1.25 0.43
C TRP A 534 6.41 -0.72 1.35
N ASP A 535 6.59 0.42 2.05
CA ASP A 535 5.51 1.06 2.80
C ASP A 535 4.38 1.56 1.87
N LEU A 536 4.68 1.65 0.56
CA LEU A 536 3.72 1.88 -0.53
C LEU A 536 2.67 0.76 -0.69
N ALA A 537 2.87 -0.44 -0.12
CA ALA A 537 1.80 -1.44 -0.04
C ALA A 537 0.60 -0.98 0.83
N SER A 538 0.78 0.08 1.64
CA SER A 538 -0.29 0.77 2.38
C SER A 538 -0.90 1.98 1.63
N LEU A 539 -0.40 2.32 0.44
CA LEU A 539 -0.69 3.56 -0.30
C LEU A 539 -1.17 3.36 -1.75
N ASP A 540 -1.45 2.13 -2.21
CA ASP A 540 -2.04 1.94 -3.54
C ASP A 540 -3.57 2.19 -3.51
N ASP A 541 -3.99 3.18 -4.31
CA ASP A 541 -5.36 3.65 -4.49
C ASP A 541 -6.14 2.87 -5.56
N GLY A 542 -5.50 1.90 -6.24
CA GLY A 542 -6.17 0.87 -7.02
C GLY A 542 -6.71 1.28 -8.40
N GLU A 543 -6.58 2.55 -8.80
CA GLU A 543 -7.16 3.05 -10.08
C GLU A 543 -6.16 3.19 -11.26
N LYS A 544 -4.84 3.12 -11.05
CA LYS A 544 -3.86 3.67 -12.02
C LYS A 544 -3.47 2.82 -13.25
N TYR A 545 -4.21 1.76 -13.59
CA TYR A 545 -4.02 1.02 -14.86
C TYR A 545 -5.32 0.72 -15.62
N GLY A 546 -6.28 1.65 -15.59
CA GLY A 546 -7.61 1.50 -16.22
C GLY A 546 -7.72 1.86 -17.72
N GLU A 547 -6.90 2.76 -18.27
CA GLU A 547 -7.12 3.32 -19.62
C GLU A 547 -5.88 3.33 -20.53
N TYR A 548 -5.69 2.25 -21.31
CA TYR A 548 -4.85 2.26 -22.51
C TYR A 548 -5.68 1.86 -23.76
N PRO A 549 -6.03 2.80 -24.66
CA PRO A 549 -6.83 2.50 -25.84
C PRO A 549 -6.00 1.94 -27.01
N LEU A 550 -5.53 0.70 -26.89
CA LEU A 550 -5.00 -0.08 -28.03
C LEU A 550 -6.16 -0.51 -28.96
N GLY A 551 -6.76 0.47 -29.67
CA GLY A 551 -8.03 0.22 -30.37
C GLY A 551 -8.51 1.22 -31.42
N LYS A 552 -7.76 2.26 -31.83
CA LYS A 552 -8.13 3.12 -32.98
C LYS A 552 -6.96 3.51 -33.88
N ALA A 553 -6.68 2.65 -34.85
CA ALA A 553 -6.04 3.09 -36.09
C ALA A 553 -7.11 3.63 -37.08
N PHE A 554 -6.73 4.61 -37.89
CA PHE A 554 -7.51 5.27 -38.97
C PHE A 554 -8.69 6.16 -38.57
N MET A 555 -8.43 7.47 -38.58
CA MET A 555 -9.01 8.40 -39.57
C MET A 555 -8.12 9.65 -39.68
N LEU A 556 -7.10 9.61 -40.56
CA LEU A 556 -6.46 10.84 -41.06
C LEU A 556 -7.34 11.43 -42.16
N SER A 557 -7.91 12.61 -41.95
CA SER A 557 -8.45 13.44 -43.05
C SER A 557 -8.40 14.95 -42.83
N ASP A 558 -8.50 15.44 -41.59
CA ASP A 558 -8.94 16.83 -41.35
C ASP A 558 -7.82 17.83 -40.98
N TYR A 559 -6.54 17.51 -41.24
CA TYR A 559 -5.38 18.38 -40.90
C TYR A 559 -4.42 18.64 -42.08
N MET A 560 -4.94 18.80 -43.30
CA MET A 560 -4.15 19.03 -44.53
C MET A 560 -4.51 20.28 -45.35
N ASP A 561 -5.50 21.09 -44.92
CA ASP A 561 -6.02 22.22 -45.73
C ASP A 561 -5.54 23.63 -45.31
N GLU A 562 -4.88 23.81 -44.16
CA GLU A 562 -4.38 25.14 -43.74
C GLU A 562 -2.91 25.43 -44.09
N TRP A 563 -2.20 24.52 -44.77
CA TRP A 563 -0.79 24.72 -45.18
C TRP A 563 -0.58 24.91 -46.69
N LYS A 564 -1.49 25.64 -47.35
CA LYS A 564 -1.45 25.91 -48.80
C LYS A 564 -1.74 27.36 -49.23
N ALA A 565 -1.57 28.34 -48.33
CA ALA A 565 -1.88 29.75 -48.64
C ALA A 565 -0.79 30.75 -48.20
N TYR A 566 0.50 30.51 -48.47
CA TYR A 566 1.51 31.59 -48.54
C TYR A 566 2.73 31.25 -49.41
N LYS A 567 2.52 31.15 -50.72
CA LYS A 567 3.59 31.28 -51.73
C LYS A 567 3.03 31.93 -52.99
N ASP A 568 3.87 32.74 -53.63
CA ASP A 568 3.69 33.39 -54.93
C ASP A 568 2.69 34.56 -55.04
N LEU A 569 3.07 35.71 -54.45
CA LEU A 569 3.01 37.00 -55.17
C LEU A 569 4.30 37.79 -54.94
N THR A 570 4.80 38.41 -56.00
CA THR A 570 6.10 39.11 -56.07
C THR A 570 5.92 40.65 -56.08
N PRO A 571 6.82 41.50 -56.61
CA PRO A 571 7.54 42.48 -55.80
C PRO A 571 7.14 43.95 -56.09
N ASP A 572 7.99 44.88 -55.62
CA ASP A 572 7.99 46.34 -55.85
C ASP A 572 6.95 47.21 -55.13
N SER A 573 7.44 48.02 -54.18
CA SER A 573 7.53 49.48 -54.40
C SER A 573 8.41 50.16 -53.34
N THR A 574 8.81 51.41 -53.60
CA THR A 574 9.94 52.12 -52.98
C THR A 574 9.51 53.30 -52.10
N HIS A 575 10.47 53.88 -51.36
CA HIS A 575 10.42 55.10 -50.50
C HIS A 575 10.08 54.85 -49.02
N SER A 576 10.71 55.49 -48.02
CA SER A 576 11.93 56.33 -48.01
C SER A 576 12.47 56.65 -46.61
N ARG A 577 13.80 56.51 -46.44
CA ARG A 577 14.74 57.36 -45.64
C ARG A 577 14.41 57.85 -44.20
N VAL A 578 15.37 57.59 -43.31
CA VAL A 578 16.20 58.50 -42.45
C VAL A 578 16.53 57.71 -41.16
N GLY A 579 17.78 57.60 -40.67
CA GLY A 579 19.09 58.07 -41.17
C GLY A 579 20.23 57.47 -40.33
N ASP A 580 21.46 57.51 -40.83
CA ASP A 580 22.64 56.83 -40.27
C ASP A 580 23.14 57.39 -38.92
N VAL A 581 24.01 56.64 -38.21
CA VAL A 581 25.44 57.00 -37.97
C VAL A 581 26.17 56.08 -36.96
N TYR A 582 27.45 55.79 -37.27
CA TYR A 582 28.53 55.21 -36.43
C TYR A 582 28.58 53.70 -36.07
N TRP A 583 29.12 52.92 -37.02
CA TRP A 583 30.16 51.91 -36.72
C TRP A 583 31.51 52.59 -36.48
N ASP A 584 32.26 52.28 -35.40
CA ASP A 584 33.69 51.88 -35.52
C ASP A 584 34.34 51.36 -34.20
N LYS A 585 35.39 50.54 -34.39
CA LYS A 585 36.48 50.16 -33.47
C LYS A 585 36.15 49.38 -32.19
N LYS A 586 36.04 48.08 -32.44
CA LYS A 586 36.78 46.98 -31.79
C LYS A 586 38.19 47.38 -31.26
N LYS A 587 38.26 48.05 -30.09
CA LYS A 587 39.44 48.31 -29.23
C LYS A 587 39.06 48.03 -27.75
N HIS A 588 38.65 46.82 -27.38
CA HIS A 588 39.51 45.65 -27.20
C HIS A 588 40.53 45.78 -26.02
N LYS A 589 40.42 44.85 -25.06
CA LYS A 589 41.52 44.11 -24.38
C LYS A 589 42.13 44.52 -23.02
N ILE A 590 41.69 45.56 -22.30
CA ILE A 590 42.33 45.92 -20.99
C ILE A 590 41.43 45.78 -19.75
N ALA A 591 40.12 46.08 -19.81
CA ALA A 591 39.22 45.84 -18.68
C ALA A 591 39.01 44.34 -18.41
N GLY A 592 38.66 43.57 -19.45
CA GLY A 592 38.47 42.11 -19.41
C GLY A 592 39.73 41.26 -19.20
N LYS A 593 40.84 41.84 -18.74
CA LYS A 593 42.01 41.11 -18.20
C LYS A 593 42.29 41.41 -16.73
N LYS A 594 41.59 42.39 -16.13
CA LYS A 594 41.76 42.80 -14.72
C LYS A 594 40.64 42.35 -13.77
N LYS A 595 39.59 41.69 -14.27
CA LYS A 595 38.75 40.69 -13.59
C LYS A 595 39.13 39.28 -14.10
N LYS A 596 40.43 38.98 -14.24
CA LYS A 596 41.29 38.34 -13.22
C LYS A 596 40.68 37.02 -12.75
N VAL A 597 41.44 35.92 -12.75
CA VAL A 597 42.52 35.63 -11.77
C VAL A 597 42.05 35.63 -10.30
N VAL A 598 41.03 36.42 -9.94
CA VAL A 598 40.19 36.24 -8.76
C VAL A 598 39.27 35.04 -8.97
N GLU A 599 38.62 34.91 -10.14
CA GLU A 599 37.84 33.70 -10.49
C GLU A 599 38.73 32.43 -10.52
N TYR A 600 39.96 32.54 -11.04
CA TYR A 600 40.92 31.42 -11.05
C TYR A 600 41.42 31.05 -9.65
N ALA A 601 41.58 32.03 -8.75
CA ALA A 601 41.89 31.78 -7.36
C ALA A 601 40.69 31.16 -6.60
N HIS A 602 39.46 31.46 -7.00
CA HIS A 602 38.25 30.84 -6.46
C HIS A 602 38.18 29.34 -6.81
N MET A 603 38.35 28.99 -8.10
CA MET A 603 38.38 27.59 -8.54
C MET A 603 39.45 26.76 -7.82
N GLN A 604 40.66 27.30 -7.65
CA GLN A 604 41.74 26.62 -6.91
C GLN A 604 41.39 26.42 -5.41
N GLY A 605 40.63 27.35 -4.82
CA GLY A 605 40.11 27.23 -3.46
C GLY A 605 38.90 26.31 -3.31
N GLU A 606 38.18 25.99 -4.40
CA GLU A 606 37.12 24.98 -4.41
C GLU A 606 37.67 23.57 -4.58
N ALA A 607 38.70 23.37 -5.41
CA ALA A 607 39.41 22.09 -5.51
C ALA A 607 39.98 21.63 -4.15
N LEU A 608 40.59 22.54 -3.38
CA LEU A 608 41.06 22.26 -2.01
C LEU A 608 39.92 21.92 -1.04
N ARG A 609 38.72 22.50 -1.22
CA ARG A 609 37.54 22.18 -0.40
C ARG A 609 36.90 20.84 -0.78
N GLN A 610 36.96 20.44 -2.06
CA GLN A 610 36.57 19.09 -2.49
C GLN A 610 37.51 18.00 -1.95
N GLU A 611 38.82 18.22 -1.96
CA GLU A 611 39.79 17.25 -1.39
C GLU A 611 39.64 17.11 0.14
N GLN A 612 39.25 18.18 0.83
CA GLN A 612 38.95 18.17 2.26
C GLN A 612 37.67 17.36 2.55
N ARG A 613 36.56 17.65 1.86
CA ARG A 613 35.29 16.90 1.98
C ARG A 613 35.45 15.41 1.68
N LYS A 614 36.34 15.03 0.75
CA LYS A 614 36.69 13.62 0.49
C LYS A 614 37.25 12.92 1.73
N LYS A 615 38.14 13.57 2.48
CA LYS A 615 38.77 12.97 3.68
C LYS A 615 37.78 12.83 4.82
N GLU A 616 36.90 13.81 4.97
CA GLU A 616 35.79 13.81 5.94
C GLU A 616 34.78 12.69 5.59
N TRP A 617 34.37 12.54 4.33
CA TRP A 617 33.49 11.44 3.89
C TRP A 617 34.06 10.03 4.16
N VAL A 618 35.36 9.81 3.93
CA VAL A 618 35.98 8.50 4.21
C VAL A 618 36.00 8.18 5.71
N ALA A 619 36.33 9.16 6.55
CA ALA A 619 36.36 8.99 8.01
C ALA A 619 34.96 8.79 8.61
N GLU A 620 33.96 9.51 8.13
CA GLU A 620 32.58 9.43 8.66
C GLU A 620 31.79 8.23 8.10
N THR A 621 32.10 7.76 6.89
CA THR A 621 31.29 6.74 6.19
C THR A 621 31.94 5.37 6.10
N ILE A 622 33.26 5.28 5.89
CA ILE A 622 33.92 4.00 5.56
C ILE A 622 34.56 3.35 6.80
N GLU A 623 35.23 4.12 7.68
CA GLU A 623 35.83 3.58 8.91
C GLU A 623 34.81 2.88 9.85
N PRO A 624 33.60 3.43 10.11
CA PRO A 624 32.63 2.77 11.00
C PRO A 624 32.07 1.45 10.45
N VAL A 625 31.97 1.32 9.12
CA VAL A 625 31.54 0.08 8.46
C VAL A 625 32.64 -0.98 8.55
N GLN A 626 33.90 -0.60 8.29
CA GLN A 626 35.05 -1.50 8.46
C GLN A 626 35.18 -2.00 9.91
N GLN A 627 34.92 -1.14 10.89
CA GLN A 627 34.91 -1.49 12.31
C GLN A 627 33.82 -2.52 12.63
N ARG A 628 32.54 -2.27 12.26
CA ARG A 628 31.43 -3.21 12.47
C ARG A 628 31.62 -4.56 11.78
N VAL A 629 32.15 -4.56 10.56
CA VAL A 629 32.42 -5.79 9.81
C VAL A 629 33.51 -6.63 10.46
N ARG A 630 34.53 -6.00 11.06
CA ARG A 630 35.58 -6.67 11.84
C ARG A 630 35.03 -7.30 13.11
N GLU A 631 34.25 -6.55 13.88
CA GLU A 631 33.60 -7.02 15.13
C GLU A 631 32.60 -8.16 14.89
N MET A 632 31.86 -8.13 13.77
CA MET A 632 30.94 -9.23 13.39
C MET A 632 31.69 -10.51 13.00
N MET A 633 32.84 -10.40 12.33
CA MET A 633 33.67 -11.56 11.99
C MET A 633 34.36 -12.17 13.22
N GLU A 634 34.84 -11.35 14.16
CA GLU A 634 35.40 -11.83 15.43
C GLU A 634 34.34 -12.62 16.22
N ARG A 635 33.13 -12.08 16.41
CA ARG A 635 32.03 -12.76 17.12
C ARG A 635 31.65 -14.11 16.48
N THR A 636 31.55 -14.15 15.16
CA THR A 636 31.15 -15.38 14.44
C THR A 636 32.23 -16.47 14.50
N SER A 637 33.52 -16.06 14.51
CA SER A 637 34.66 -16.95 14.66
C SER A 637 34.76 -17.56 16.07
N GLU A 638 34.54 -16.76 17.10
CA GLU A 638 34.55 -17.22 18.50
C GLU A 638 33.41 -18.20 18.79
N GLU A 639 32.17 -17.88 18.40
CA GLU A 639 31.01 -18.78 18.58
C GLU A 639 31.18 -20.13 17.86
N ALA A 640 31.74 -20.13 16.65
CA ALA A 640 32.00 -21.36 15.90
C ALA A 640 33.09 -22.22 16.56
N THR A 641 34.14 -21.57 17.08
CA THR A 641 35.24 -22.24 17.78
C THR A 641 34.79 -22.84 19.12
N GLU A 642 33.94 -22.13 19.87
CA GLU A 642 33.39 -22.61 21.14
C GLU A 642 32.43 -23.79 20.94
N LYS A 643 31.48 -23.71 19.99
CA LYS A 643 30.58 -24.82 19.66
C LYS A 643 31.33 -26.07 19.16
N ALA A 644 32.40 -25.90 18.39
CA ALA A 644 33.27 -27.01 17.97
C ALA A 644 34.02 -27.66 19.15
N TRP A 645 34.45 -26.85 20.14
CA TRP A 645 35.14 -27.33 21.34
C TRP A 645 34.19 -28.07 22.30
N GLU A 646 32.99 -27.54 22.54
CA GLU A 646 31.91 -28.18 23.31
C GLU A 646 31.51 -29.54 22.71
N LEU A 647 31.30 -29.60 21.39
CA LEU A 647 30.95 -30.84 20.69
C LEU A 647 32.06 -31.90 20.80
N ARG A 648 33.33 -31.48 20.64
CA ARG A 648 34.50 -32.36 20.78
C ARG A 648 34.62 -32.94 22.20
N LYS A 649 34.49 -32.10 23.21
CA LYS A 649 34.57 -32.47 24.64
C LYS A 649 33.43 -33.42 25.05
N THR A 650 32.24 -33.24 24.46
CA THR A 650 31.10 -34.14 24.63
C THR A 650 31.39 -35.52 24.02
N LEU A 651 31.95 -35.57 22.81
CA LEU A 651 32.30 -36.83 22.14
C LEU A 651 33.45 -37.59 22.84
N GLU A 652 34.47 -36.88 23.31
CA GLU A 652 35.61 -37.46 24.03
C GLU A 652 35.21 -38.03 25.42
N ASN A 653 34.27 -37.40 26.13
CA ASN A 653 33.80 -37.87 27.44
C ASN A 653 32.93 -39.13 27.39
N VAL A 654 32.14 -39.33 26.32
CA VAL A 654 31.18 -40.45 26.27
C VAL A 654 31.79 -41.72 25.64
N TYR A 655 32.76 -41.59 24.72
CA TYR A 655 33.28 -42.74 23.96
C TYR A 655 34.81 -42.69 23.80
N GLY A 656 35.53 -43.22 24.80
CA GLY A 656 37.00 -43.15 24.92
C GLY A 656 37.86 -43.71 23.77
N LYS A 657 37.27 -44.30 22.73
CA LYS A 657 37.84 -44.38 21.35
C LYS A 657 36.72 -44.28 20.33
N LEU A 658 36.89 -43.42 19.32
CA LEU A 658 35.91 -43.22 18.25
C LEU A 658 35.81 -44.46 17.35
N THR A 659 34.58 -44.93 17.16
CA THR A 659 34.21 -45.98 16.19
C THR A 659 34.19 -45.43 14.75
N PRO A 660 34.19 -46.28 13.70
CA PRO A 660 34.13 -45.81 12.31
C PRO A 660 32.94 -44.90 11.99
N ALA A 661 31.79 -45.11 12.64
CA ALA A 661 30.63 -44.24 12.51
C ALA A 661 30.87 -42.85 13.15
N GLN A 662 31.55 -42.80 14.29
CA GLN A 662 31.90 -41.54 14.97
C GLN A 662 33.02 -40.79 14.24
N GLN A 663 33.96 -41.49 13.60
CA GLN A 663 34.93 -40.88 12.69
C GLN A 663 34.23 -40.21 11.50
N LYS A 664 33.14 -40.80 10.98
CA LYS A 664 32.31 -40.21 9.93
C LYS A 664 31.61 -38.91 10.40
N VAL A 665 31.16 -38.86 11.66
CA VAL A 665 30.60 -37.63 12.27
C VAL A 665 31.67 -36.57 12.48
N HIS A 666 32.85 -36.93 13.00
CA HIS A 666 33.99 -36.01 13.16
C HIS A 666 34.42 -35.39 11.82
N ASN A 667 34.51 -36.21 10.76
CA ASN A 667 34.83 -35.72 9.43
C ASN A 667 33.72 -34.82 8.85
N LYS A 668 32.44 -35.06 9.18
CA LYS A 668 31.33 -34.17 8.82
C LYS A 668 31.41 -32.82 9.55
N ALA A 669 31.81 -32.81 10.82
CA ALA A 669 32.02 -31.58 11.58
C ALA A 669 33.18 -30.73 11.02
N ASN A 670 34.32 -31.35 10.69
CA ASN A 670 35.44 -30.64 10.06
C ASN A 670 35.07 -30.08 8.68
N LYS A 671 34.24 -30.79 7.90
CA LYS A 671 33.69 -30.29 6.62
C LYS A 671 32.82 -29.04 6.81
N ILE A 672 31.97 -29.01 7.83
CA ILE A 672 31.13 -27.85 8.16
C ILE A 672 31.99 -26.63 8.55
N ILE A 673 33.06 -26.84 9.32
CA ILE A 673 34.02 -25.77 9.67
C ILE A 673 34.74 -25.24 8.42
N GLN A 674 35.15 -26.11 7.51
CA GLN A 674 35.76 -25.72 6.25
C GLN A 674 34.78 -24.92 5.36
N GLU A 675 33.56 -25.42 5.17
CA GLU A 675 32.50 -24.73 4.41
C GLU A 675 32.13 -23.37 5.03
N SER A 676 32.24 -23.22 6.37
CA SER A 676 32.07 -21.93 7.04
C SER A 676 33.20 -20.96 6.71
N ASN A 677 34.46 -21.41 6.77
CA ASN A 677 35.62 -20.56 6.45
C ASN A 677 35.62 -20.12 4.98
N GLU A 678 35.22 -21.00 4.06
CA GLU A 678 35.06 -20.68 2.63
C GLU A 678 33.95 -19.63 2.40
N ARG A 679 32.83 -19.69 3.14
CA ARG A 679 31.79 -18.66 3.12
C ARG A 679 32.27 -17.31 3.66
N THR A 680 33.06 -17.29 4.74
CA THR A 680 33.64 -16.06 5.28
C THR A 680 34.64 -15.41 4.32
N HIS A 681 35.49 -16.20 3.65
CA HIS A 681 36.42 -15.68 2.64
C HIS A 681 35.66 -15.10 1.43
N ALA A 682 34.60 -15.77 0.97
CA ALA A 682 33.75 -15.26 -0.11
C ALA A 682 32.98 -13.98 0.28
N ALA A 683 32.67 -13.77 1.56
CA ALA A 683 32.10 -12.51 2.04
C ALA A 683 33.13 -11.37 2.03
N TRP A 684 34.40 -11.64 2.36
CA TRP A 684 35.48 -10.64 2.31
C TRP A 684 35.79 -10.18 0.88
N GLU A 685 35.86 -11.09 -0.10
CA GLU A 685 36.09 -10.72 -1.50
C GLU A 685 34.96 -9.85 -2.08
N ARG A 686 33.70 -10.10 -1.69
CA ARG A 686 32.55 -9.25 -2.04
C ARG A 686 32.65 -7.87 -1.38
N TYR A 687 33.18 -7.77 -0.17
CA TYR A 687 33.42 -6.50 0.51
C TYR A 687 34.53 -5.67 -0.16
N GLU A 688 35.63 -6.29 -0.61
CA GLU A 688 36.69 -5.59 -1.35
C GLU A 688 36.22 -5.06 -2.72
N ASP A 689 35.39 -5.84 -3.43
CA ASP A 689 34.78 -5.41 -4.69
C ASP A 689 33.79 -4.25 -4.48
N TRP A 690 32.93 -4.35 -3.46
CA TRP A 690 32.03 -3.28 -3.02
C TRP A 690 32.80 -1.99 -2.67
N ALA A 691 33.88 -2.07 -1.90
CA ALA A 691 34.69 -0.92 -1.52
C ALA A 691 35.41 -0.28 -2.72
N ARG A 692 35.92 -1.09 -3.67
CA ARG A 692 36.49 -0.56 -4.94
C ARG A 692 35.44 0.18 -5.77
N LYS A 693 34.25 -0.41 -5.92
CA LYS A 693 33.13 0.19 -6.67
C LYS A 693 32.68 1.52 -6.03
N LYS A 694 32.49 1.56 -4.70
CA LYS A 694 32.20 2.81 -3.96
C LYS A 694 33.31 3.86 -4.08
N THR A 695 34.58 3.47 -4.16
CA THR A 695 35.69 4.42 -4.34
C THR A 695 35.73 5.03 -5.75
N ALA A 696 35.43 4.23 -6.78
CA ALA A 696 35.34 4.71 -8.16
C ALA A 696 34.09 5.59 -8.39
N ALA A 697 32.94 5.19 -7.83
CA ALA A 697 31.68 5.92 -7.92
C ALA A 697 31.74 7.32 -7.28
N ALA A 698 32.56 7.52 -6.25
CA ALA A 698 32.80 8.83 -5.64
C ALA A 698 33.67 9.79 -6.50
N GLY A 699 33.86 9.50 -7.80
CA GLY A 699 34.58 10.37 -8.75
C GLY A 699 36.11 10.26 -8.68
N PHE A 700 36.65 9.20 -8.07
CA PHE A 700 38.10 9.03 -7.89
C PHE A 700 38.66 7.98 -8.85
N GLY A 701 39.57 8.41 -9.72
CA GLY A 701 40.14 7.58 -10.78
C GLY A 701 40.90 6.34 -10.29
N PRO A 702 41.14 5.34 -11.16
CA PRO A 702 41.58 4.00 -10.79
C PRO A 702 42.97 3.93 -10.12
N GLU A 703 43.83 4.94 -10.26
CA GLU A 703 45.09 5.06 -9.51
C GLU A 703 44.88 5.34 -8.00
N GLY A 704 43.65 5.66 -7.58
CA GLY A 704 43.25 5.78 -6.18
C GLY A 704 42.84 4.47 -5.50
N ALA A 705 42.80 3.35 -6.23
CA ALA A 705 42.51 2.03 -5.64
C ALA A 705 43.80 1.37 -5.11
N LEU A 706 43.70 0.78 -3.91
CA LEU A 706 44.82 0.30 -3.09
C LEU A 706 45.84 -0.61 -3.82
N PRO A 707 47.15 -0.52 -3.46
CA PRO A 707 48.17 -1.40 -4.02
C PRO A 707 47.91 -2.87 -3.64
N ARG A 708 48.10 -3.77 -4.60
CA ARG A 708 48.10 -5.22 -4.34
C ARG A 708 49.37 -5.63 -3.59
N GLU A 709 49.25 -5.98 -2.32
CA GLU A 709 50.17 -6.93 -1.70
C GLU A 709 49.70 -8.37 -2.04
N GLU A 710 50.60 -9.21 -2.54
CA GLU A 710 50.28 -10.60 -2.88
C GLU A 710 50.08 -11.47 -1.63
N PRO A 711 49.21 -12.51 -1.68
CA PRO A 711 48.83 -13.31 -0.51
C PRO A 711 49.91 -14.33 -0.09
N GLN A 712 51.03 -13.83 0.44
CA GLN A 712 52.11 -14.68 0.97
C GLN A 712 51.69 -15.54 2.17
N GLN A 713 50.61 -15.16 2.89
CA GLN A 713 50.10 -15.92 4.03
C GLN A 713 49.19 -17.10 3.63
N VAL A 714 48.34 -16.97 2.61
CA VAL A 714 47.53 -18.10 2.09
C VAL A 714 48.44 -19.15 1.45
N ALA A 715 49.50 -18.71 0.76
CA ALA A 715 50.56 -19.60 0.28
C ALA A 715 51.35 -20.27 1.41
N ALA A 716 51.47 -19.65 2.59
CA ALA A 716 52.10 -20.25 3.76
C ALA A 716 51.21 -21.30 4.44
N MET A 717 49.88 -21.07 4.51
CA MET A 717 48.93 -22.03 5.10
C MET A 717 48.81 -23.31 4.26
N ARG A 718 48.67 -23.22 2.94
CA ARG A 718 48.73 -24.42 2.05
C ARG A 718 50.03 -25.20 2.20
N LYS A 719 51.15 -24.51 2.42
CA LYS A 719 52.47 -25.15 2.62
C LYS A 719 52.64 -25.80 3.99
N ALA A 720 51.79 -25.48 4.97
CA ALA A 720 51.74 -26.14 6.26
C ALA A 720 50.89 -27.44 6.21
N GLU A 721 49.84 -27.48 5.39
CA GLU A 721 49.00 -28.68 5.22
C GLU A 721 49.70 -29.81 4.44
N GLU A 722 50.55 -29.47 3.46
CA GLU A 722 51.38 -30.45 2.73
C GLU A 722 52.57 -30.99 3.55
N GLY A 723 52.92 -30.34 4.67
CA GLY A 723 54.10 -30.63 5.49
C GLY A 723 53.80 -31.39 6.78
N GLY A 724 53.43 -32.67 6.68
CA GLY A 724 52.95 -33.44 7.84
C GLY A 724 53.97 -33.77 8.96
N ARG A 725 53.39 -34.21 10.09
CA ARG A 725 53.97 -34.82 11.32
C ARG A 725 54.26 -33.91 12.53
N ILE A 726 53.32 -34.01 13.48
CA ILE A 726 53.47 -34.16 14.95
C ILE A 726 54.90 -34.33 15.51
N PRO A 727 55.11 -33.82 16.75
CA PRO A 727 55.12 -34.70 17.91
C PRO A 727 54.04 -34.38 18.96
#